data_AF-A0A9D6Y628-F1
#
_entry.id   AF-A0A9D6Y628-F1
#
_cell.length_a   1.000
_cell.length_b   1.000
_cell.length_c   1.000
_cell.angle_alpha   90.00
_cell.angle_beta   90.00
_cell.angle_gamma   90.00
#
_symmetry.space_group_name_H-M   'P 1'
#
loop_
_entity.id
_entity.type
_entity.pdbx_description
1 polymer ?
#
loop_
_entity_poly.entity_id
_entity_poly.type
_entity_poly.pdbx_seq_one_letter_code
_entity_poly.pdbx_strand_id
1 'polypeptide(L)'
;MPLLGTSVACTASACPSGVGSFVEEVITDLCNLGIAPAQCGRCECCRHPITDLVAGTDLSPVKPVPIDYCGLGGRGQPIGEAALCLLRDLAKPARNPSLGGPGIHLSKSLPIVIGNIAIDQRVGFVNFNLPARRMRGYHSVNFCLPVLGCVNNQTQNFTAELVHDSDGPITCADYAFEDPWLLRMNSDDLEHNLTLKVGPFSIYTPIGPVSVTPRLDYEANFEAATSNWADGNFRTERALSCATRRLLDVGDSSGALLASNLAGQSLEPTSGWDSILGLGGRDPDHASPAWSPPPGNFPPRPDFDFSVARAADEKKPANRFRAGVKVSYGLDALGIKLSIPPFSLDNAEVYATSDLDAAFSSQFQLSFEEGRFKSLPPDCNPAPDTAVVLRSALETFAELLVKAGIRIDFSIDLGFYTKHFHIHKEVPVINPQVQDNVALGPLAEARIIIGVPPQPGPQSYSQFSSFSAGNENGLAFVSECLNQPPPADQPPPPPPQLTPGDPRDLLKPLQFPCNICLFLPDSIYSACLPKAGVPADYDCGFGVNGGPCPDPNCENVAIAPPVAANLTEVLFPVSQSALPSGQQWLCNQTEKSGCFDLCQYDPNAAQPLVIAESAVTKFGAVCRDGVPGGSSGTKQGLPCSTSAGCDDGNPCTTDQCIFVGEFGNCQLTASQGACDDGSYCNGADTCALGVCGNHAGNPCVGAGNCCDEVGDTCPATCSTTPCDGKNENDPCDDGSACTSGDKCVSSPAGLQCRGEPSISCNQTGVCSSNLCVDSQSGPQCVEQSSGACPPDCGDGNLDPGEQCDGTDDVACPGECQPDCGCPPPQHDDGDPCSDPAQCASGFCADGVCCNSSCGGLRQQCDVAGQEGTCTDRTVIAPAASPAALLVAVAVTLLLGVRRWRARHPVGSAHHKK
;
A
#
# COMPACT_ATOMS: atom_id res chain seq x y z
N MET A 1 -5.23 4.31 17.90
CA MET A 1 -6.68 4.06 18.06
C MET A 1 -7.02 2.81 17.25
N PRO A 2 -7.56 1.73 17.84
CA PRO A 2 -8.07 0.64 17.02
C PRO A 2 -9.44 1.05 16.47
N LEU A 3 -9.58 1.09 15.15
CA LEU A 3 -10.85 1.26 14.47
C LEU A 3 -11.71 0.01 14.73
N LEU A 4 -12.45 0.02 15.83
CA LEU A 4 -13.64 -0.79 16.01
C LEU A 4 -14.71 -0.23 15.06
N GLY A 5 -14.60 -0.59 13.79
CA GLY A 5 -15.72 -0.51 12.87
C GLY A 5 -16.85 -1.34 13.45
N THR A 6 -18.01 -0.71 13.63
CA THR A 6 -19.24 -1.35 14.07
C THR A 6 -19.48 -2.60 13.23
N SER A 7 -19.63 -3.75 13.89
CA SER A 7 -20.06 -5.00 13.26
C SER A 7 -21.30 -4.72 12.40
N VAL A 8 -21.19 -4.95 11.08
CA VAL A 8 -22.34 -4.90 10.18
C VAL A 8 -23.36 -5.92 10.68
N ALA A 9 -24.58 -5.45 10.95
CA ALA A 9 -25.68 -6.32 11.34
C ALA A 9 -26.28 -6.98 10.08
N CYS A 10 -25.73 -8.11 9.62
CA CYS A 10 -26.42 -8.93 8.62
C CYS A 10 -27.65 -9.56 9.26
N THR A 11 -28.84 -9.03 8.97
CA THR A 11 -30.10 -9.67 9.36
C THR A 11 -30.43 -10.81 8.38
N ALA A 12 -30.00 -12.03 8.73
CA ALA A 12 -30.38 -13.32 8.14
C ALA A 12 -30.12 -13.55 6.61
N SER A 13 -29.32 -14.56 6.33
CA SER A 13 -28.83 -15.04 5.04
C SER A 13 -29.94 -15.45 4.05
N ALA A 14 -29.96 -14.83 2.86
CA ALA A 14 -30.72 -15.29 1.68
C ALA A 14 -29.78 -15.65 0.50
N CYS A 15 -28.48 -15.79 0.75
CA CYS A 15 -27.50 -16.11 -0.27
C CYS A 15 -27.68 -17.56 -0.81
N PRO A 16 -27.34 -17.81 -2.09
CA PRO A 16 -27.28 -19.16 -2.62
C PRO A 16 -26.32 -20.01 -1.79
N SER A 17 -26.82 -21.10 -1.20
CA SER A 17 -26.01 -22.12 -0.52
C SER A 17 -25.93 -23.36 -1.42
N GLY A 18 -24.70 -23.81 -1.72
CA GLY A 18 -24.42 -24.99 -2.54
C GLY A 18 -23.13 -24.87 -3.33
N VAL A 19 -22.73 -25.97 -3.98
CA VAL A 19 -21.52 -26.07 -4.82
C VAL A 19 -21.51 -24.94 -5.87
N GLY A 20 -20.40 -24.22 -5.94
CA GLY A 20 -20.21 -23.03 -6.78
C GLY A 20 -20.53 -21.70 -6.08
N SER A 21 -21.04 -21.70 -4.84
CA SER A 21 -21.20 -20.47 -4.08
C SER A 21 -19.90 -20.08 -3.37
N PHE A 22 -19.61 -18.78 -3.34
CA PHE A 22 -18.46 -18.20 -2.64
C PHE A 22 -18.34 -18.67 -1.17
N VAL A 23 -19.49 -18.93 -0.57
CA VAL A 23 -19.69 -19.35 0.82
C VAL A 23 -19.19 -20.78 1.09
N GLU A 24 -19.62 -21.73 0.27
CA GLU A 24 -19.24 -23.14 0.43
C GLU A 24 -17.79 -23.38 0.03
N GLU A 25 -17.29 -22.67 -0.98
CA GLU A 25 -15.96 -22.95 -1.54
C GLU A 25 -14.88 -22.12 -0.84
N VAL A 26 -15.00 -20.80 -0.82
CA VAL A 26 -13.89 -19.94 -0.35
C VAL A 26 -13.95 -19.67 1.16
N ILE A 27 -15.10 -19.21 1.67
CA ILE A 27 -15.21 -18.85 3.10
C ILE A 27 -15.05 -20.09 4.00
N THR A 28 -15.56 -21.23 3.56
CA THR A 28 -15.42 -22.49 4.29
C THR A 28 -13.98 -22.98 4.31
N ASP A 29 -13.27 -22.92 3.18
CA ASP A 29 -11.86 -23.27 3.12
C ASP A 29 -10.98 -22.33 3.95
N LEU A 30 -11.25 -21.02 3.92
CA LEU A 30 -10.58 -20.05 4.80
C LEU A 30 -10.81 -20.35 6.29
N CYS A 31 -12.01 -20.76 6.69
CA CYS A 31 -12.26 -21.19 8.07
C CYS A 31 -11.61 -22.54 8.42
N ASN A 32 -11.39 -23.40 7.44
CA ASN A 32 -10.88 -24.76 7.59
C ASN A 32 -9.36 -24.86 7.35
N LEU A 33 -8.61 -23.75 7.39
CA LEU A 33 -7.16 -23.68 7.18
C LEU A 33 -6.29 -24.53 8.16
N GLY A 34 -6.85 -25.52 8.85
CA GLY A 34 -6.11 -26.54 9.60
C GLY A 34 -5.55 -26.04 10.93
N ILE A 35 -5.94 -24.84 11.36
CA ILE A 35 -5.40 -24.18 12.54
C ILE A 35 -6.28 -24.51 13.76
N ALA A 36 -5.65 -24.80 14.90
CA ALA A 36 -6.24 -25.19 16.19
C ALA A 36 -7.46 -24.31 16.59
N PRO A 37 -8.36 -24.75 17.50
CA PRO A 37 -9.79 -24.41 17.50
C PRO A 37 -10.03 -22.91 17.26
N ALA A 38 -10.24 -22.56 15.99
CA ALA A 38 -10.43 -21.19 15.57
C ALA A 38 -11.92 -20.83 15.70
N GLN A 39 -12.19 -19.63 16.17
CA GLN A 39 -13.53 -19.07 16.17
C GLN A 39 -13.73 -18.38 14.82
N CYS A 40 -14.64 -18.92 14.01
CA CYS A 40 -15.04 -18.31 12.75
C CYS A 40 -16.38 -17.59 12.91
N GLY A 41 -16.37 -16.27 12.77
CA GLY A 41 -17.58 -15.48 12.57
C GLY A 41 -17.81 -15.26 11.08
N ARG A 42 -19.03 -15.50 10.60
CA ARG A 42 -19.43 -15.29 9.19
C ARG A 42 -20.69 -14.44 9.12
N CYS A 43 -20.75 -13.54 8.15
CA CYS A 43 -21.88 -12.64 7.90
C CYS A 43 -22.06 -12.52 6.39
N GLU A 44 -23.28 -12.73 5.90
CA GLU A 44 -23.55 -12.73 4.46
C GLU A 44 -24.91 -12.10 4.15
N CYS A 45 -24.92 -11.26 3.12
CA CYS A 45 -26.10 -10.62 2.57
C CYS A 45 -26.07 -10.72 1.04
N CYS A 46 -27.20 -11.11 0.46
CA CYS A 46 -27.36 -11.14 -1.00
C CYS A 46 -28.68 -10.46 -1.37
N ARG A 47 -28.66 -9.60 -2.38
CA ARG A 47 -29.85 -8.97 -2.97
C ARG A 47 -29.76 -9.04 -4.50
N HIS A 48 -30.90 -8.85 -5.15
CA HIS A 48 -30.97 -8.76 -6.61
C HIS A 48 -31.74 -7.48 -6.97
N PRO A 49 -31.16 -6.29 -6.71
CA PRO A 49 -31.85 -5.05 -7.02
C PRO A 49 -32.14 -4.95 -8.52
N ILE A 50 -33.30 -4.35 -8.82
CA ILE A 50 -33.62 -3.88 -10.16
C ILE A 50 -33.44 -2.37 -10.13
N THR A 51 -32.63 -1.85 -11.04
CA THR A 51 -32.43 -0.42 -11.25
C THR A 51 -32.87 -0.02 -12.64
N ASP A 52 -33.86 0.86 -12.73
CA ASP A 52 -34.29 1.42 -14.01
C ASP A 52 -33.53 2.72 -14.30
N LEU A 53 -32.65 2.68 -15.31
CA LEU A 53 -31.91 3.84 -15.79
C LEU A 53 -32.67 4.50 -16.94
N VAL A 54 -32.95 5.79 -16.82
CA VAL A 54 -33.69 6.51 -17.86
C VAL A 54 -32.73 6.85 -18.99
N ALA A 55 -33.06 6.45 -20.22
CA ALA A 55 -32.29 6.79 -21.43
C ALA A 55 -32.85 8.02 -22.18
N GLY A 56 -34.12 8.36 -21.93
CA GLY A 56 -34.83 9.49 -22.54
C GLY A 56 -36.25 9.12 -22.96
N THR A 57 -36.92 9.96 -23.76
CA THR A 57 -38.29 9.74 -24.24
C THR A 57 -38.38 9.80 -25.77
N ASP A 58 -39.46 9.24 -26.35
CA ASP A 58 -39.69 9.24 -27.80
C ASP A 58 -40.26 10.55 -28.32
N LEU A 59 -41.28 11.13 -27.69
CA LEU A 59 -41.81 12.44 -28.06
C LEU A 59 -42.54 13.01 -26.85
N SER A 60 -42.25 14.25 -26.46
CA SER A 60 -43.24 15.05 -25.72
C SER A 60 -43.36 16.41 -26.39
N PRO A 61 -44.57 16.87 -26.74
CA PRO A 61 -44.74 18.15 -27.39
C PRO A 61 -44.19 19.25 -26.48
N VAL A 62 -43.25 20.04 -26.99
CA VAL A 62 -42.83 21.30 -26.34
C VAL A 62 -44.09 22.15 -26.17
N LYS A 63 -44.69 22.13 -24.98
CA LYS A 63 -45.85 22.98 -24.69
C LYS A 63 -45.37 24.43 -24.69
N PRO A 64 -46.10 25.36 -25.34
CA PRO A 64 -45.73 26.76 -25.35
C PRO A 64 -46.04 27.37 -23.97
N VAL A 65 -45.06 27.30 -23.07
CA VAL A 65 -44.94 28.05 -21.79
C VAL A 65 -45.91 27.61 -20.67
N PRO A 66 -45.44 27.39 -19.42
CA PRO A 66 -44.04 27.54 -18.93
C PRO A 66 -43.09 26.46 -19.48
N ILE A 67 -41.78 26.75 -19.40
CA ILE A 67 -40.70 26.21 -20.25
C ILE A 67 -39.94 25.06 -19.53
N ASP A 68 -40.55 24.45 -18.52
CA ASP A 68 -39.92 23.49 -17.62
C ASP A 68 -40.14 22.08 -18.15
N TYR A 69 -39.08 21.51 -18.74
CA TYR A 69 -39.11 20.32 -19.58
C TYR A 69 -38.06 19.35 -19.09
N CYS A 70 -38.44 18.10 -18.83
CA CYS A 70 -37.58 17.09 -18.19
C CYS A 70 -36.73 16.29 -19.18
N GLY A 71 -36.47 16.77 -20.39
CA GLY A 71 -35.55 16.08 -21.30
C GLY A 71 -35.81 16.27 -22.77
N LEU A 72 -34.83 16.22 -23.66
CA LEU A 72 -34.82 16.72 -25.05
C LEU A 72 -35.73 16.03 -26.08
N GLY A 73 -36.41 14.93 -25.74
CA GLY A 73 -37.42 14.22 -26.55
C GLY A 73 -36.91 13.68 -27.91
N GLY A 74 -37.37 12.50 -28.31
CA GLY A 74 -36.95 11.87 -29.59
C GLY A 74 -35.55 11.28 -29.59
N ARG A 75 -34.97 11.10 -28.40
CA ARG A 75 -33.60 10.59 -28.22
C ARG A 75 -33.51 9.37 -27.31
N GLY A 76 -34.60 9.01 -26.62
CA GLY A 76 -34.63 7.85 -25.74
C GLY A 76 -34.26 6.56 -26.46
N GLN A 77 -34.95 6.26 -27.58
CA GLN A 77 -34.65 5.07 -28.39
C GLN A 77 -33.19 5.01 -28.87
N PRO A 78 -32.64 6.00 -29.61
CA PRO A 78 -31.28 5.89 -30.14
C PRO A 78 -30.20 5.85 -29.06
N ILE A 79 -30.39 6.49 -27.90
CA ILE A 79 -29.43 6.43 -26.79
C ILE A 79 -29.54 5.12 -26.02
N GLY A 80 -30.76 4.62 -25.78
CA GLY A 80 -30.98 3.31 -25.15
C GLY A 80 -30.46 2.15 -26.01
N GLU A 81 -30.69 2.19 -27.32
CA GLU A 81 -30.14 1.22 -28.28
C GLU A 81 -28.61 1.30 -28.33
N ALA A 82 -28.03 2.51 -28.30
CA ALA A 82 -26.58 2.68 -28.20
C ALA A 82 -26.04 2.04 -26.92
N ALA A 83 -26.64 2.31 -25.75
CA ALA A 83 -26.21 1.75 -24.48
C ALA A 83 -26.18 0.21 -24.49
N LEU A 84 -27.28 -0.41 -24.97
CA LEU A 84 -27.38 -1.87 -25.10
C LEU A 84 -26.32 -2.44 -26.06
N CYS A 85 -26.03 -1.73 -27.16
CA CYS A 85 -25.03 -2.15 -28.13
C CYS A 85 -23.58 -1.95 -27.65
N LEU A 86 -23.29 -0.89 -26.90
CA LEU A 86 -22.00 -0.69 -26.24
C LEU A 86 -21.74 -1.80 -25.21
N LEU A 87 -22.77 -2.20 -24.47
CA LEU A 87 -22.73 -3.34 -23.56
C LEU A 87 -22.50 -4.68 -24.29
N ARG A 88 -23.13 -4.90 -25.44
CA ARG A 88 -22.88 -6.07 -26.30
C ARG A 88 -21.43 -6.09 -26.84
N ASP A 89 -20.80 -4.94 -26.99
CA ASP A 89 -19.42 -4.83 -27.47
C ASP A 89 -18.39 -5.44 -26.51
N LEU A 90 -18.75 -5.66 -25.24
CA LEU A 90 -17.94 -6.42 -24.28
C LEU A 90 -17.64 -7.85 -24.76
N ALA A 91 -18.36 -8.37 -25.76
CA ALA A 91 -18.05 -9.66 -26.38
C ALA A 91 -16.73 -9.63 -27.19
N LYS A 92 -16.22 -8.44 -27.54
CA LYS A 92 -14.99 -8.25 -28.31
C LYS A 92 -13.83 -7.80 -27.39
N PRO A 93 -12.58 -7.97 -27.83
CA PRO A 93 -11.43 -7.38 -27.13
C PRO A 93 -11.54 -5.86 -27.06
N ALA A 94 -11.18 -5.29 -25.92
CA ALA A 94 -11.08 -3.84 -25.76
C ALA A 94 -10.00 -3.24 -26.67
N ARG A 95 -10.17 -1.96 -27.02
CA ARG A 95 -9.24 -1.15 -27.84
C ARG A 95 -7.80 -1.12 -27.35
N ASN A 96 -7.57 -1.39 -26.07
CA ASN A 96 -6.24 -1.40 -25.51
C ASN A 96 -5.74 -2.85 -25.42
N PRO A 97 -4.82 -3.28 -26.29
CA PRO A 97 -4.36 -4.68 -26.36
C PRO A 97 -3.65 -5.17 -25.09
N SER A 98 -3.23 -4.26 -24.19
CA SER A 98 -2.70 -4.61 -22.86
C SER A 98 -3.73 -5.30 -21.94
N LEU A 99 -4.99 -5.40 -22.36
CA LEU A 99 -6.12 -5.88 -21.57
C LEU A 99 -6.62 -7.29 -21.94
N GLY A 100 -5.88 -8.05 -22.77
CA GLY A 100 -6.02 -9.50 -22.97
C GLY A 100 -7.45 -10.11 -23.05
N GLY A 101 -7.87 -10.54 -24.24
CA GLY A 101 -9.14 -11.27 -24.45
C GLY A 101 -10.38 -10.39 -24.57
N PRO A 102 -11.59 -10.97 -24.72
CA PRO A 102 -12.84 -10.21 -24.80
C PRO A 102 -13.20 -9.53 -23.48
N GLY A 103 -13.83 -8.35 -23.57
CA GLY A 103 -14.25 -7.55 -22.43
C GLY A 103 -13.21 -6.53 -21.99
N ILE A 104 -13.38 -6.01 -20.78
CA ILE A 104 -12.46 -5.07 -20.14
C ILE A 104 -11.69 -5.82 -19.06
N HIS A 105 -10.37 -5.75 -19.12
CA HIS A 105 -9.46 -6.21 -18.07
C HIS A 105 -8.78 -4.99 -17.47
N LEU A 106 -8.54 -4.98 -16.17
CA LEU A 106 -7.67 -4.01 -15.52
C LEU A 106 -6.89 -4.76 -14.45
N SER A 107 -5.58 -4.56 -14.40
CA SER A 107 -4.73 -5.22 -13.41
C SER A 107 -3.85 -4.20 -12.70
N LYS A 108 -3.64 -4.39 -11.41
CA LYS A 108 -2.75 -3.58 -10.58
C LYS A 108 -1.92 -4.49 -9.68
N SER A 109 -0.68 -4.08 -9.44
CA SER A 109 0.23 -4.77 -8.52
C SER A 109 0.92 -3.73 -7.66
N LEU A 110 0.82 -3.90 -6.35
CA LEU A 110 1.38 -3.00 -5.35
C LEU A 110 2.47 -3.75 -4.56
N PRO A 111 3.74 -3.37 -4.68
CA PRO A 111 4.81 -4.00 -3.92
C PRO A 111 4.77 -3.54 -2.46
N ILE A 112 4.78 -4.49 -1.53
CA ILE A 112 4.99 -4.26 -0.10
C ILE A 112 6.12 -5.15 0.42
N VAL A 113 6.57 -4.89 1.66
CA VAL A 113 7.74 -5.58 2.26
C VAL A 113 7.60 -7.11 2.28
N ILE A 114 6.36 -7.63 2.32
CA ILE A 114 6.05 -9.06 2.38
C ILE A 114 5.68 -9.67 1.02
N GLY A 115 5.82 -8.92 -0.08
CA GLY A 115 5.56 -9.37 -1.45
C GLY A 115 4.61 -8.44 -2.20
N ASN A 116 4.17 -8.88 -3.38
CA ASN A 116 3.27 -8.10 -4.23
C ASN A 116 1.82 -8.40 -3.93
N ILE A 117 1.03 -7.36 -3.72
CA ILE A 117 -0.42 -7.44 -3.70
C ILE A 117 -0.91 -7.23 -5.12
N ALA A 118 -1.64 -8.18 -5.69
CA ALA A 118 -2.15 -8.07 -7.05
C ALA A 118 -3.68 -8.12 -7.07
N ILE A 119 -4.27 -7.35 -7.98
CA ILE A 119 -5.70 -7.40 -8.29
C ILE A 119 -5.89 -7.40 -9.80
N ASP A 120 -6.90 -8.16 -10.21
CA ASP A 120 -7.36 -8.25 -11.58
C ASP A 120 -8.87 -8.04 -11.62
N GLN A 121 -9.34 -7.03 -12.34
CA GLN A 121 -10.74 -6.79 -12.63
C GLN A 121 -11.05 -7.23 -14.06
N ARG A 122 -12.20 -7.88 -14.22
CA ARG A 122 -12.80 -8.21 -15.52
C ARG A 122 -14.24 -7.72 -15.59
N VAL A 123 -14.59 -7.07 -16.69
CA VAL A 123 -15.99 -6.78 -17.04
C VAL A 123 -16.25 -7.40 -18.40
N GLY A 124 -17.19 -8.34 -18.47
CA GLY A 124 -17.34 -9.20 -19.63
C GLY A 124 -18.78 -9.46 -20.05
N PHE A 125 -18.88 -10.17 -21.16
CA PHE A 125 -20.11 -10.57 -21.82
C PHE A 125 -20.39 -12.05 -21.56
N VAL A 126 -21.66 -12.42 -21.42
CA VAL A 126 -22.10 -13.82 -21.35
C VAL A 126 -22.96 -14.15 -22.55
N ASN A 127 -24.08 -13.44 -22.73
CA ASN A 127 -24.95 -13.66 -23.88
C ASN A 127 -25.77 -12.42 -24.26
N PHE A 128 -26.36 -12.50 -25.45
CA PHE A 128 -27.24 -11.48 -25.98
C PHE A 128 -28.51 -12.09 -26.58
N ASN A 129 -29.66 -11.72 -26.04
CA ASN A 129 -30.96 -12.07 -26.59
C ASN A 129 -31.49 -10.87 -27.39
N LEU A 130 -31.32 -10.93 -28.71
CA LEU A 130 -31.74 -9.87 -29.61
C LEU A 130 -33.26 -9.63 -29.61
N PRO A 131 -34.15 -10.64 -29.70
CA PRO A 131 -35.60 -10.44 -29.62
C PRO A 131 -36.06 -9.75 -28.32
N ALA A 132 -35.44 -10.07 -27.19
CA ALA A 132 -35.76 -9.48 -25.90
C ALA A 132 -34.97 -8.19 -25.61
N ARG A 133 -34.10 -7.75 -26.53
CA ARG A 133 -33.17 -6.62 -26.33
C ARG A 133 -32.45 -6.67 -24.97
N ARG A 134 -31.95 -7.86 -24.64
CA ARG A 134 -31.38 -8.15 -23.32
C ARG A 134 -29.96 -8.71 -23.41
N MET A 135 -29.06 -8.11 -22.66
CA MET A 135 -27.66 -8.52 -22.50
C MET A 135 -27.46 -9.13 -21.10
N ARG A 136 -26.65 -10.18 -21.00
CA ARG A 136 -26.12 -10.69 -19.73
C ARG A 136 -24.60 -10.54 -19.71
N GLY A 137 -24.09 -9.96 -18.62
CA GLY A 137 -22.68 -9.69 -18.42
C GLY A 137 -22.27 -9.99 -16.97
N TYR A 138 -20.99 -9.76 -16.69
CA TYR A 138 -20.44 -9.95 -15.36
C TYR A 138 -19.36 -8.92 -15.06
N HIS A 139 -19.18 -8.63 -13.78
CA HIS A 139 -18.05 -7.91 -13.21
C HIS A 139 -17.37 -8.86 -12.22
N SER A 140 -16.14 -9.26 -12.53
CA SER A 140 -15.37 -10.20 -11.73
C SER A 140 -14.09 -9.56 -11.21
N VAL A 141 -13.69 -9.93 -10.01
CA VAL A 141 -12.41 -9.53 -9.42
C VAL A 141 -11.65 -10.77 -8.94
N ASN A 142 -10.36 -10.81 -9.25
CA ASN A 142 -9.39 -11.73 -8.66
C ASN A 142 -8.45 -10.89 -7.80
N PHE A 143 -8.12 -11.36 -6.60
CA PHE A 143 -7.12 -10.70 -5.77
C PHE A 143 -6.12 -11.72 -5.22
N CYS A 144 -4.89 -11.27 -5.01
CA CYS A 144 -3.80 -12.06 -4.48
C CYS A 144 -3.02 -11.29 -3.42
N LEU A 145 -2.83 -11.94 -2.28
CA LEU A 145 -2.02 -11.46 -1.16
C LEU A 145 -1.04 -12.56 -0.75
N PRO A 146 0.27 -12.31 -0.62
CA PRO A 146 1.26 -13.36 -0.33
C PRO A 146 0.91 -14.24 0.89
N VAL A 147 0.38 -13.62 1.94
CA VAL A 147 0.07 -14.24 3.23
C VAL A 147 -1.14 -15.18 3.18
N LEU A 148 -2.14 -14.85 2.37
CA LEU A 148 -3.38 -15.64 2.26
C LEU A 148 -3.50 -16.44 1.00
N GLY A 149 -2.76 -16.01 -0.01
CA GLY A 149 -2.85 -16.44 -1.38
C GLY A 149 -3.92 -15.68 -2.16
N CYS A 150 -4.51 -16.36 -3.13
CA CYS A 150 -5.34 -15.76 -4.15
C CYS A 150 -6.78 -16.21 -4.03
N VAL A 151 -7.71 -15.27 -4.12
CA VAL A 151 -9.13 -15.55 -4.33
C VAL A 151 -9.51 -15.08 -5.71
N ASN A 152 -9.92 -16.03 -6.54
CA ASN A 152 -10.27 -15.80 -7.93
C ASN A 152 -11.80 -15.82 -8.12
N ASN A 153 -12.25 -15.25 -9.24
CA ASN A 153 -13.59 -15.26 -9.81
C ASN A 153 -14.71 -14.75 -8.88
N GLN A 154 -14.43 -13.74 -8.06
CA GLN A 154 -15.50 -13.08 -7.31
C GLN A 154 -16.36 -12.29 -8.27
N THR A 155 -17.56 -12.78 -8.53
CA THR A 155 -18.35 -12.36 -9.67
C THR A 155 -19.67 -11.74 -9.24
N GLN A 156 -19.91 -10.51 -9.66
CA GLN A 156 -21.19 -9.84 -9.69
C GLN A 156 -21.78 -9.99 -11.09
N ASN A 157 -22.85 -10.78 -11.24
CA ASN A 157 -23.55 -10.86 -12.52
C ASN A 157 -24.49 -9.67 -12.67
N PHE A 158 -24.73 -9.28 -13.92
CA PHE A 158 -25.76 -8.31 -14.22
C PHE A 158 -26.44 -8.60 -15.55
N THR A 159 -27.67 -8.11 -15.68
CA THR A 159 -28.43 -8.13 -16.92
C THR A 159 -28.92 -6.74 -17.25
N ALA A 160 -28.84 -6.35 -18.52
CA ALA A 160 -29.35 -5.08 -19.03
C ALA A 160 -30.42 -5.37 -20.07
N GLU A 161 -31.63 -4.87 -19.85
CA GLU A 161 -32.77 -5.01 -20.77
C GLU A 161 -33.25 -3.63 -21.20
N LEU A 162 -33.29 -3.38 -22.51
CA LEU A 162 -33.84 -2.14 -23.03
C LEU A 162 -35.36 -2.26 -23.14
N VAL A 163 -36.06 -1.53 -22.28
CA VAL A 163 -37.51 -1.53 -22.17
C VAL A 163 -38.05 -0.19 -22.68
N HIS A 164 -39.15 -0.25 -23.43
CA HIS A 164 -39.97 0.91 -23.72
C HIS A 164 -41.19 0.84 -22.81
N ASP A 165 -41.26 1.74 -21.83
CA ASP A 165 -42.32 1.72 -20.83
C ASP A 165 -43.45 2.67 -21.25
N SER A 166 -44.60 2.09 -21.60
CA SER A 166 -45.82 2.82 -21.94
C SER A 166 -46.88 2.76 -20.83
N ASP A 167 -46.59 2.08 -19.71
CA ASP A 167 -47.55 1.82 -18.64
C ASP A 167 -47.61 2.98 -17.64
N GLY A 168 -48.11 4.12 -18.13
CA GLY A 168 -48.42 5.32 -17.35
C GLY A 168 -47.25 6.30 -17.22
N PRO A 169 -47.54 7.59 -16.96
CA PRO A 169 -46.51 8.61 -16.90
C PRO A 169 -45.59 8.38 -15.71
N ILE A 170 -44.32 8.10 -16.00
CA ILE A 170 -43.25 8.28 -15.02
C ILE A 170 -43.17 9.78 -14.77
N THR A 171 -43.39 10.25 -13.54
CA THR A 171 -43.30 11.69 -13.29
C THR A 171 -41.86 12.13 -13.01
N CYS A 172 -41.63 13.44 -13.02
CA CYS A 172 -40.45 14.20 -12.61
C CYS A 172 -41.04 15.49 -12.03
N ALA A 173 -41.25 15.58 -10.71
CA ALA A 173 -42.07 16.63 -10.11
C ALA A 173 -43.53 16.61 -10.62
N ASP A 174 -44.04 17.78 -11.02
CA ASP A 174 -45.34 17.99 -11.65
C ASP A 174 -45.36 17.58 -13.15
N TYR A 175 -44.27 17.03 -13.68
CA TYR A 175 -44.09 16.72 -15.10
C TYR A 175 -44.07 15.22 -15.35
N ALA A 176 -44.51 14.76 -16.52
CA ALA A 176 -44.50 13.36 -16.93
C ALA A 176 -43.45 13.11 -18.02
N PHE A 177 -42.60 12.10 -17.85
CA PHE A 177 -41.99 11.36 -18.94
C PHE A 177 -43.10 10.55 -19.62
N GLU A 178 -43.58 11.07 -20.75
CA GLU A 178 -44.44 10.34 -21.67
C GLU A 178 -43.55 9.41 -22.50
N ASP A 179 -43.90 8.11 -22.56
CA ASP A 179 -43.22 7.09 -23.36
C ASP A 179 -41.67 7.03 -23.17
N PRO A 180 -41.16 6.78 -21.95
CA PRO A 180 -39.73 6.66 -21.69
C PRO A 180 -39.13 5.34 -22.17
N TRP A 181 -37.85 5.45 -22.57
CA TRP A 181 -36.95 4.32 -22.75
C TRP A 181 -36.10 4.14 -21.51
N LEU A 182 -36.09 2.92 -20.99
CA LEU A 182 -35.38 2.53 -19.78
C LEU A 182 -34.35 1.44 -20.11
N LEU A 183 -33.16 1.57 -19.56
CA LEU A 183 -32.24 0.44 -19.44
C LEU A 183 -32.45 -0.18 -18.06
N ARG A 184 -33.22 -1.26 -18.01
CA ARG A 184 -33.50 -2.02 -16.80
C ARG A 184 -32.30 -2.90 -16.46
N MET A 185 -31.63 -2.57 -15.38
CA MET A 185 -30.46 -3.26 -14.85
C MET A 185 -30.90 -4.18 -13.70
N ASN A 186 -30.50 -5.45 -13.74
CA ASN A 186 -30.60 -6.36 -12.60
C ASN A 186 -29.19 -6.81 -12.27
N SER A 187 -28.74 -6.64 -11.03
CA SER A 187 -27.40 -7.02 -10.57
C SER A 187 -27.46 -7.90 -9.34
N ASP A 188 -26.46 -8.75 -9.17
CA ASP A 188 -26.26 -9.47 -7.91
C ASP A 188 -25.56 -8.52 -6.93
N ASP A 189 -26.20 -8.19 -5.80
CA ASP A 189 -25.55 -7.48 -4.71
C ASP A 189 -25.05 -8.50 -3.69
N LEU A 190 -23.74 -8.51 -3.43
CA LEU A 190 -23.10 -9.47 -2.54
C LEU A 190 -22.29 -8.75 -1.46
N GLU A 191 -22.57 -9.05 -0.19
CA GLU A 191 -21.73 -8.66 0.94
C GLU A 191 -21.33 -9.90 1.74
N HIS A 192 -20.02 -10.09 1.90
CA HIS A 192 -19.43 -11.20 2.62
C HIS A 192 -18.45 -10.67 3.66
N ASN A 193 -18.60 -11.11 4.91
CA ASN A 193 -17.65 -10.79 5.97
C ASN A 193 -17.26 -12.06 6.73
N LEU A 194 -15.96 -12.23 6.92
CA LEU A 194 -15.34 -13.33 7.62
C LEU A 194 -14.39 -12.76 8.68
N THR A 195 -14.58 -13.16 9.92
CA THR A 195 -13.62 -12.93 11.00
C THR A 195 -13.14 -14.28 11.52
N LEU A 196 -11.88 -14.59 11.28
CA LEU A 196 -11.21 -15.77 11.80
C LEU A 196 -10.28 -15.35 12.95
N LYS A 197 -10.62 -15.80 14.15
CA LYS A 197 -9.77 -15.67 15.34
C LYS A 197 -9.18 -17.02 15.68
N VAL A 198 -7.88 -17.15 15.47
CA VAL A 198 -7.16 -18.36 15.83
C VAL A 198 -6.77 -18.27 17.31
N GLY A 199 -6.99 -19.35 18.06
CA GLY A 199 -6.54 -19.43 19.45
C GLY A 199 -5.01 -19.30 19.56
N PRO A 200 -4.47 -18.84 20.69
CA PRO A 200 -3.02 -18.70 20.84
C PRO A 200 -2.31 -20.04 20.66
N PHE A 201 -1.27 -20.06 19.84
CA PHE A 201 -0.37 -21.22 19.70
C PHE A 201 1.08 -20.81 19.94
N SER A 202 1.92 -21.79 20.29
CA SER A 202 3.32 -21.53 20.60
C SER A 202 4.22 -21.71 19.38
N ILE A 203 5.03 -20.69 19.06
CA ILE A 203 6.21 -20.83 18.19
C ILE A 203 7.47 -20.75 19.05
N TYR A 204 8.56 -21.35 18.59
CA TYR A 204 9.86 -21.21 19.26
C TYR A 204 10.63 -20.08 18.58
N THR A 205 10.96 -19.04 19.34
CA THR A 205 11.89 -17.98 18.91
C THR A 205 13.23 -18.17 19.65
N PRO A 206 14.28 -17.41 19.32
CA PRO A 206 15.59 -17.50 20.00
C PRO A 206 15.54 -17.37 21.51
N ILE A 207 14.51 -16.70 22.01
CA ILE A 207 14.37 -16.32 23.41
C ILE A 207 13.53 -17.37 24.18
N GLY A 208 12.69 -18.15 23.48
CA GLY A 208 11.86 -19.19 24.09
C GLY A 208 10.58 -19.48 23.30
N PRO A 209 9.67 -20.31 23.84
CA PRO A 209 8.34 -20.49 23.28
C PRO A 209 7.50 -19.23 23.48
N VAL A 210 6.78 -18.81 22.43
CA VAL A 210 6.08 -17.53 22.35
C VAL A 210 4.65 -17.73 21.92
N SER A 211 3.73 -17.02 22.56
CA SER A 211 2.32 -17.06 22.20
C SER A 211 2.07 -16.20 20.96
N VAL A 212 1.51 -16.82 19.93
CA VAL A 212 1.13 -16.18 18.67
C VAL A 212 -0.39 -16.16 18.60
N THR A 213 -0.96 -14.97 18.43
CA THR A 213 -2.41 -14.81 18.23
C THR A 213 -2.67 -14.19 16.85
N PRO A 214 -2.95 -15.01 15.83
CA PRO A 214 -3.37 -14.51 14.53
C PRO A 214 -4.83 -14.05 14.56
N ARG A 215 -5.07 -12.96 13.83
CA ARG A 215 -6.40 -12.53 13.43
C ARG A 215 -6.42 -12.34 11.93
N LEU A 216 -7.51 -12.78 11.34
CA LEU A 216 -7.77 -12.64 9.93
C LEU A 216 -9.18 -12.09 9.76
N ASP A 217 -9.31 -10.95 9.10
CA ASP A 217 -10.60 -10.43 8.66
C ASP A 217 -10.61 -10.33 7.13
N TYR A 218 -11.71 -10.71 6.53
CA TYR A 218 -11.92 -10.66 5.10
C TYR A 218 -13.31 -10.08 4.81
N GLU A 219 -13.37 -9.09 3.93
CA GLU A 219 -14.61 -8.42 3.52
C GLU A 219 -14.67 -8.38 1.98
N ALA A 220 -15.83 -8.69 1.41
CA ALA A 220 -16.14 -8.51 -0.01
C ALA A 220 -17.45 -7.76 -0.14
N ASN A 221 -17.48 -6.73 -0.99
CA ASN A 221 -18.66 -5.90 -1.20
C ASN A 221 -18.84 -5.59 -2.69
N PHE A 222 -19.84 -6.22 -3.30
CA PHE A 222 -20.27 -5.95 -4.67
C PHE A 222 -21.69 -5.42 -4.63
N GLU A 223 -21.89 -4.26 -4.01
CA GLU A 223 -23.19 -3.59 -4.02
C GLU A 223 -23.30 -2.65 -5.22
N ALA A 224 -24.48 -2.60 -5.83
CA ALA A 224 -24.79 -1.62 -6.85
C ALA A 224 -25.11 -0.26 -6.21
N ALA A 225 -24.38 0.78 -6.62
CA ALA A 225 -24.59 2.16 -6.20
C ALA A 225 -25.47 2.91 -7.22
N THR A 226 -26.63 3.40 -6.78
CA THR A 226 -27.61 4.15 -7.60
C THR A 226 -27.71 5.61 -7.20
N SER A 227 -27.91 6.54 -8.14
CA SER A 227 -27.94 8.01 -8.02
C SER A 227 -28.27 8.74 -6.68
N ASN A 228 -29.03 8.16 -5.75
CA ASN A 228 -29.30 8.76 -4.44
C ASN A 228 -28.08 8.65 -3.50
N TRP A 229 -27.36 9.76 -3.31
CA TRP A 229 -26.06 9.79 -2.63
C TRP A 229 -26.12 10.27 -1.19
N ALA A 230 -24.95 10.30 -0.53
CA ALA A 230 -24.82 10.74 0.85
C ALA A 230 -25.60 12.03 1.13
N ASP A 231 -26.22 12.09 2.32
CA ASP A 231 -27.09 13.18 2.76
C ASP A 231 -28.36 13.42 1.91
N GLY A 232 -28.71 12.46 1.04
CA GLY A 232 -29.88 12.53 0.17
C GLY A 232 -29.72 13.53 -0.97
N ASN A 233 -28.49 13.83 -1.39
CA ASN A 233 -28.23 14.77 -2.49
C ASN A 233 -28.45 14.12 -3.87
N PHE A 234 -29.51 14.55 -4.54
CA PHE A 234 -29.88 14.13 -5.91
C PHE A 234 -29.59 15.22 -6.96
N ARG A 235 -28.75 16.20 -6.64
CA ARG A 235 -28.48 17.37 -7.49
C ARG A 235 -26.99 17.56 -7.72
N THR A 236 -26.62 17.91 -8.94
CA THR A 236 -25.22 18.19 -9.31
C THR A 236 -25.11 19.33 -10.31
N GLU A 237 -24.02 20.09 -10.22
CA GLU A 237 -23.65 21.06 -11.26
C GLU A 237 -22.39 20.58 -11.99
N ARG A 238 -22.44 20.63 -13.32
CA ARG A 238 -21.32 20.25 -14.18
C ARG A 238 -20.84 21.43 -15.01
N ALA A 239 -19.58 21.79 -14.82
CA ALA A 239 -18.93 22.84 -15.58
C ALA A 239 -18.72 22.42 -17.05
N LEU A 240 -19.00 23.35 -17.95
CA LEU A 240 -18.62 23.30 -19.36
C LEU A 240 -17.71 24.49 -19.69
N SER A 241 -17.14 24.47 -20.90
CA SER A 241 -16.18 25.49 -21.36
C SER A 241 -16.66 26.95 -21.22
N CYS A 242 -17.97 27.22 -21.30
CA CYS A 242 -18.51 28.58 -21.13
C CYS A 242 -19.83 28.67 -20.33
N ALA A 243 -20.31 27.56 -19.74
CA ALA A 243 -21.58 27.49 -19.02
C ALA A 243 -21.55 26.43 -17.91
N THR A 244 -22.55 26.40 -17.04
CA THR A 244 -22.77 25.30 -16.10
C THR A 244 -24.11 24.60 -16.37
N ARG A 245 -24.11 23.27 -16.29
CA ARG A 245 -25.33 22.43 -16.36
C ARG A 245 -25.74 22.06 -14.96
N ARG A 246 -27.01 22.26 -14.62
CA ARG A 246 -27.59 21.76 -13.37
C ARG A 246 -28.40 20.52 -13.67
N LEU A 247 -28.00 19.39 -13.12
CA LEU A 247 -28.61 18.09 -13.37
C LEU A 247 -29.28 17.58 -12.10
N LEU A 248 -30.39 16.88 -12.31
CA LEU A 248 -31.15 16.18 -11.29
C LEU A 248 -31.05 14.68 -11.54
N ASP A 249 -30.87 13.90 -10.49
CA ASP A 249 -30.86 12.46 -10.66
C ASP A 249 -32.25 11.90 -10.91
N VAL A 250 -32.33 10.96 -11.85
CA VAL A 250 -33.54 10.21 -12.16
C VAL A 250 -33.18 8.74 -12.21
N GLY A 251 -33.90 7.93 -11.43
CA GLY A 251 -33.69 6.50 -11.34
C GLY A 251 -34.60 5.89 -10.29
N ASP A 252 -34.71 4.56 -10.34
CA ASP A 252 -35.54 3.79 -9.42
C ASP A 252 -34.81 2.53 -8.96
N SER A 253 -34.70 2.34 -7.65
CA SER A 253 -34.16 1.13 -7.01
C SER A 253 -35.23 0.28 -6.30
N SER A 254 -36.53 0.62 -6.45
CA SER A 254 -37.64 0.01 -5.68
C SER A 254 -39.03 -0.03 -6.36
N GLY A 255 -39.15 0.29 -7.65
CA GLY A 255 -40.41 0.31 -8.41
C GLY A 255 -41.12 1.69 -8.48
N ALA A 256 -40.51 2.77 -7.98
CA ALA A 256 -40.98 4.13 -8.16
C ALA A 256 -39.80 5.09 -8.44
N LEU A 257 -39.77 5.68 -9.64
CA LEU A 257 -38.80 6.70 -10.03
C LEU A 257 -38.77 7.83 -9.00
N LEU A 258 -37.57 8.15 -8.48
CA LEU A 258 -37.30 9.15 -7.41
C LEU A 258 -37.63 10.61 -7.78
N ALA A 259 -38.41 10.79 -8.83
CA ALA A 259 -39.05 12.01 -9.24
C ALA A 259 -40.01 12.63 -8.22
N SER A 260 -40.50 11.86 -7.25
CA SER A 260 -41.46 12.35 -6.25
C SER A 260 -40.89 13.47 -5.37
N ASN A 261 -39.57 13.58 -5.23
CA ASN A 261 -38.90 14.64 -4.46
C ASN A 261 -38.68 15.94 -5.25
N LEU A 262 -39.05 15.96 -6.53
CA LEU A 262 -38.90 17.12 -7.40
C LEU A 262 -40.16 18.01 -7.38
N ALA A 263 -41.28 17.53 -6.83
CA ALA A 263 -42.54 18.27 -6.73
C ALA A 263 -42.32 19.61 -5.99
N GLY A 264 -42.63 20.73 -6.66
CA GLY A 264 -42.46 22.08 -6.11
C GLY A 264 -41.09 22.75 -6.31
N GLN A 265 -40.15 22.15 -7.07
CA GLN A 265 -38.90 22.80 -7.43
C GLN A 265 -39.02 23.55 -8.76
N SER A 266 -38.67 24.85 -8.78
CA SER A 266 -38.56 25.63 -10.02
C SER A 266 -37.35 25.14 -10.81
N LEU A 267 -37.56 24.49 -11.96
CA LEU A 267 -36.47 24.14 -12.87
C LEU A 267 -35.93 25.43 -13.52
N GLU A 268 -34.63 25.66 -13.37
CA GLU A 268 -33.96 26.81 -13.98
C GLU A 268 -33.79 26.60 -15.51
N PRO A 269 -33.52 27.66 -16.31
CA PRO A 269 -33.42 27.55 -17.77
C PRO A 269 -32.26 26.68 -18.31
N THR A 270 -31.30 26.33 -17.46
CA THR A 270 -30.15 25.45 -17.74
C THR A 270 -30.25 24.21 -16.84
N SER A 271 -31.19 23.33 -17.19
CA SER A 271 -31.54 22.14 -16.41
C SER A 271 -31.51 20.88 -17.27
N GLY A 272 -31.32 19.75 -16.60
CA GLY A 272 -31.25 18.43 -17.21
C GLY A 272 -31.34 17.34 -16.14
N TRP A 273 -31.05 16.11 -16.53
CA TRP A 273 -31.02 14.97 -15.62
C TRP A 273 -29.82 14.05 -15.86
N ASP A 274 -29.52 13.24 -14.85
CA ASP A 274 -28.53 12.16 -14.90
C ASP A 274 -29.15 10.87 -14.33
N SER A 275 -28.75 9.73 -14.88
CA SER A 275 -29.15 8.40 -14.39
C SER A 275 -27.92 7.53 -14.32
N ILE A 276 -27.44 7.26 -13.09
CA ILE A 276 -26.16 6.60 -12.85
C ILE A 276 -26.36 5.31 -12.07
N LEU A 277 -25.65 4.27 -12.51
CA LEU A 277 -25.43 3.01 -11.80
C LEU A 277 -23.92 2.70 -11.76
N GLY A 278 -23.37 2.50 -10.57
CA GLY A 278 -22.05 1.92 -10.37
C GLY A 278 -22.18 0.48 -9.87
N LEU A 279 -21.51 -0.47 -10.53
CA LEU A 279 -21.35 -1.84 -10.05
C LEU A 279 -20.00 -1.94 -9.34
N GLY A 280 -20.01 -2.20 -8.03
CA GLY A 280 -18.82 -2.23 -7.17
C GLY A 280 -18.46 -0.86 -6.55
N GLY A 281 -17.38 -0.83 -5.78
CA GLY A 281 -16.96 0.31 -4.95
C GLY A 281 -15.87 1.20 -5.55
N ARG A 282 -15.65 2.35 -4.92
CA ARG A 282 -14.61 3.36 -5.18
C ARG A 282 -13.76 3.57 -3.93
N ASP A 283 -12.59 4.17 -4.10
CA ASP A 283 -11.78 4.69 -2.99
C ASP A 283 -11.58 3.67 -1.85
N PRO A 284 -10.64 2.73 -2.00
CA PRO A 284 -10.45 1.62 -1.07
C PRO A 284 -9.87 2.04 0.29
N ASP A 285 -9.38 3.27 0.43
CA ASP A 285 -8.81 3.76 1.69
C ASP A 285 -9.91 4.00 2.73
N HIS A 286 -10.06 3.08 3.66
CA HIS A 286 -11.01 3.19 4.76
C HIS A 286 -10.87 4.44 5.66
N ALA A 287 -9.73 5.14 5.65
CA ALA A 287 -9.54 6.36 6.43
C ALA A 287 -10.12 7.60 5.75
N SER A 288 -10.20 7.59 4.41
CA SER A 288 -10.75 8.69 3.63
C SER A 288 -12.28 8.77 3.79
N PRO A 289 -12.87 9.95 4.07
CA PRO A 289 -14.32 10.09 4.16
C PRO A 289 -14.96 10.00 2.77
N ALA A 290 -16.20 9.51 2.70
CA ALA A 290 -17.01 9.72 1.51
C ALA A 290 -17.17 11.22 1.24
N TRP A 291 -17.27 11.59 -0.04
CA TRP A 291 -17.54 12.95 -0.47
C TRP A 291 -18.79 13.50 0.24
N SER A 292 -18.65 14.71 0.76
CA SER A 292 -19.76 15.46 1.36
C SER A 292 -20.06 16.69 0.50
N PRO A 293 -21.35 17.02 0.29
CA PRO A 293 -21.72 18.14 -0.55
C PRO A 293 -21.26 19.47 0.08
N PRO A 294 -20.47 20.30 -0.62
CA PRO A 294 -20.19 21.66 -0.17
C PRO A 294 -21.47 22.51 -0.13
N PRO A 295 -21.50 23.61 0.65
CA PRO A 295 -22.67 24.50 0.72
C PRO A 295 -23.07 25.04 -0.66
N GLY A 296 -24.30 24.78 -1.10
CA GLY A 296 -24.81 25.22 -2.39
C GLY A 296 -26.10 24.51 -2.81
N ASN A 297 -26.81 25.06 -3.81
CA ASN A 297 -28.07 24.46 -4.29
C ASN A 297 -27.85 23.28 -5.25
N PHE A 298 -26.71 23.26 -5.96
CA PHE A 298 -26.28 22.23 -6.91
C PHE A 298 -24.74 22.09 -6.81
N PRO A 299 -24.21 21.42 -5.77
CA PRO A 299 -22.77 21.24 -5.65
C PRO A 299 -22.21 20.33 -6.77
N PRO A 300 -20.98 20.57 -7.28
CA PRO A 300 -20.37 19.68 -8.27
C PRO A 300 -19.99 18.35 -7.63
N ARG A 301 -20.48 17.24 -8.19
CA ARG A 301 -20.17 15.89 -7.71
C ARG A 301 -19.02 15.24 -8.48
N PRO A 302 -18.23 14.37 -7.83
CA PRO A 302 -17.17 13.59 -8.48
C PRO A 302 -17.73 12.39 -9.28
N ASP A 303 -18.71 12.62 -10.16
CA ASP A 303 -19.44 11.53 -10.84
C ASP A 303 -18.53 10.67 -11.76
N PHE A 304 -17.46 11.27 -12.31
CA PHE A 304 -16.44 10.59 -13.12
C PHE A 304 -15.04 10.62 -12.48
N ASP A 305 -14.94 11.06 -11.24
CA ASP A 305 -13.73 10.91 -10.44
C ASP A 305 -13.90 9.68 -9.54
N PHE A 306 -13.26 8.59 -9.96
CA PHE A 306 -13.35 7.28 -9.30
C PHE A 306 -12.45 7.17 -8.07
N SER A 307 -11.59 8.16 -7.80
CA SER A 307 -10.75 8.20 -6.59
C SER A 307 -11.52 8.63 -5.34
N VAL A 308 -12.76 9.09 -5.50
CA VAL A 308 -13.60 9.61 -4.42
C VAL A 308 -14.93 8.88 -4.41
N ALA A 309 -15.24 8.21 -3.29
CA ALA A 309 -16.55 7.62 -3.07
C ALA A 309 -17.60 8.71 -2.77
N ARG A 310 -18.81 8.61 -3.35
CA ARG A 310 -19.89 9.61 -3.16
C ARG A 310 -20.89 9.23 -2.08
N ALA A 311 -20.90 7.96 -1.67
CA ALA A 311 -21.82 7.40 -0.69
C ALA A 311 -21.12 6.31 0.13
N ALA A 312 -21.75 5.90 1.24
CA ALA A 312 -21.23 4.84 2.09
C ALA A 312 -21.12 3.49 1.35
N ASP A 313 -22.07 3.18 0.47
CA ASP A 313 -22.06 1.94 -0.30
C ASP A 313 -20.92 1.92 -1.32
N GLU A 314 -20.65 3.04 -2.01
CA GLU A 314 -19.46 3.18 -2.86
C GLU A 314 -18.16 3.11 -2.07
N LYS A 315 -18.19 3.48 -0.78
CA LYS A 315 -16.99 3.48 0.06
C LYS A 315 -16.61 2.09 0.56
N LYS A 316 -17.52 1.13 0.49
CA LYS A 316 -17.21 -0.25 0.82
C LYS A 316 -16.20 -0.79 -0.21
N PRO A 317 -15.03 -1.27 0.22
CA PRO A 317 -14.06 -1.82 -0.71
C PRO A 317 -14.63 -3.09 -1.34
N ALA A 318 -14.39 -3.27 -2.65
CA ALA A 318 -14.78 -4.46 -3.40
C ALA A 318 -14.23 -5.71 -2.71
N ASN A 319 -12.98 -5.63 -2.25
CA ASN A 319 -12.36 -6.60 -1.37
C ASN A 319 -11.52 -5.88 -0.33
N ARG A 320 -11.52 -6.39 0.90
CA ARG A 320 -10.61 -5.99 1.95
C ARG A 320 -10.10 -7.19 2.70
N PHE A 321 -8.84 -7.10 3.02
CA PHE A 321 -8.15 -8.07 3.81
C PHE A 321 -7.42 -7.43 4.98
N ARG A 322 -7.59 -8.02 6.17
CA ARG A 322 -6.81 -7.68 7.34
C ARG A 322 -6.15 -8.93 7.92
N ALA A 323 -4.83 -8.90 8.05
CA ALA A 323 -4.11 -9.89 8.84
C ALA A 323 -3.37 -9.20 9.97
N GLY A 324 -3.64 -9.64 11.20
CA GLY A 324 -2.88 -9.27 12.37
C GLY A 324 -2.17 -10.48 12.94
N VAL A 325 -0.91 -10.33 13.36
CA VAL A 325 -0.28 -11.28 14.27
C VAL A 325 0.36 -10.52 15.42
N LYS A 326 -0.01 -10.92 16.65
CA LYS A 326 0.68 -10.49 17.86
C LYS A 326 1.56 -11.64 18.34
N VAL A 327 2.86 -11.37 18.42
CA VAL A 327 3.86 -12.22 19.05
C VAL A 327 4.22 -11.58 20.38
N SER A 328 3.95 -12.26 21.50
CA SER A 328 4.28 -11.70 22.80
C SER A 328 4.86 -12.69 23.81
N TYR A 329 5.74 -12.14 24.65
CA TYR A 329 6.52 -12.84 25.65
C TYR A 329 6.14 -12.32 27.04
N GLY A 330 5.73 -13.23 27.93
CA GLY A 330 5.66 -12.94 29.36
C GLY A 330 7.04 -13.10 29.99
N LEU A 331 7.52 -12.13 30.79
CA LEU A 331 8.84 -12.27 31.46
C LEU A 331 8.89 -13.51 32.38
N ASP A 332 7.78 -13.86 33.02
CA ASP A 332 7.65 -15.07 33.84
C ASP A 332 7.80 -16.36 33.01
N ALA A 333 7.26 -16.37 31.79
CA ALA A 333 7.36 -17.51 30.86
C ALA A 333 8.79 -17.71 30.35
N LEU A 334 9.60 -16.65 30.37
CA LEU A 334 11.02 -16.66 30.04
C LEU A 334 11.91 -16.96 31.26
N GLY A 335 11.30 -17.24 32.43
CA GLY A 335 12.01 -17.55 33.66
C GLY A 335 12.65 -16.34 34.36
N ILE A 336 12.37 -15.12 33.89
CA ILE A 336 12.86 -13.87 34.49
C ILE A 336 11.93 -13.51 35.65
N LYS A 337 12.25 -14.00 36.84
CA LYS A 337 11.55 -13.60 38.07
C LYS A 337 12.20 -12.35 38.64
N LEU A 338 11.64 -11.17 38.34
CA LEU A 338 11.96 -9.93 39.04
C LEU A 338 11.30 -9.95 40.45
N SER A 339 11.66 -10.92 41.28
CA SER A 339 11.24 -10.99 42.68
C SER A 339 12.44 -10.65 43.56
N ILE A 340 12.81 -9.37 43.50
CA ILE A 340 13.82 -8.78 44.36
C ILE A 340 13.01 -7.96 45.37
N PRO A 341 12.89 -8.34 46.66
CA PRO A 341 12.21 -7.50 47.63
C PRO A 341 12.87 -6.11 47.65
N PRO A 342 12.09 -5.00 47.61
CA PRO A 342 10.64 -4.88 47.82
C PRO A 342 9.77 -4.84 46.54
N PHE A 343 10.29 -5.27 45.40
CA PHE A 343 9.59 -5.28 44.11
C PHE A 343 8.68 -6.49 43.95
N SER A 344 7.47 -6.23 43.44
CA SER A 344 6.58 -7.24 42.90
C SER A 344 6.32 -6.93 41.44
N LEU A 345 6.71 -7.84 40.54
CA LEU A 345 6.31 -7.76 39.13
C LEU A 345 4.83 -8.16 39.03
N ASP A 346 4.00 -7.27 38.50
CA ASP A 346 2.56 -7.52 38.38
C ASP A 346 2.24 -8.10 36.99
N ASN A 347 2.83 -7.53 35.95
CA ASN A 347 2.68 -7.98 34.58
C ASN A 347 3.89 -7.52 33.75
N ALA A 348 4.36 -8.34 32.83
CA ALA A 348 5.36 -7.91 31.87
C ALA A 348 5.23 -8.62 30.54
N GLU A 349 5.02 -7.84 29.50
CA GLU A 349 4.82 -8.27 28.13
C GLU A 349 5.81 -7.54 27.21
N VAL A 350 6.67 -8.29 26.55
CA VAL A 350 7.41 -7.82 25.38
C VAL A 350 6.64 -8.29 24.16
N TYR A 351 6.43 -7.43 23.17
CA TYR A 351 5.62 -7.81 22.01
C TYR A 351 6.12 -7.19 20.71
N ALA A 352 5.79 -7.88 19.63
CA ALA A 352 5.79 -7.35 18.28
C ALA A 352 4.43 -7.68 17.64
N THR A 353 3.85 -6.71 16.95
CA THR A 353 2.61 -6.88 16.19
C THR A 353 2.86 -6.51 14.74
N SER A 354 2.32 -7.27 13.81
CA SER A 354 2.16 -6.80 12.43
C SER A 354 0.68 -6.83 12.07
N ASP A 355 0.19 -5.71 11.58
CA ASP A 355 -1.17 -5.53 11.07
C ASP A 355 -1.05 -5.11 9.59
N LEU A 356 -1.47 -5.99 8.69
CA LEU A 356 -1.64 -5.73 7.27
C LEU A 356 -3.11 -5.41 7.02
N ASP A 357 -3.40 -4.27 6.39
CA ASP A 357 -4.72 -3.91 5.89
C ASP A 357 -4.61 -3.60 4.40
N ALA A 358 -5.15 -4.46 3.55
CA ALA A 358 -5.14 -4.30 2.11
C ALA A 358 -6.58 -4.20 1.62
N ALA A 359 -6.88 -3.16 0.85
CA ALA A 359 -8.22 -2.89 0.35
C ALA A 359 -8.18 -2.55 -1.13
N PHE A 360 -9.25 -2.89 -1.83
CA PHE A 360 -9.36 -2.72 -3.27
C PHE A 360 -10.71 -2.16 -3.65
N SER A 361 -10.72 -1.27 -4.62
CA SER A 361 -11.94 -0.75 -5.21
C SER A 361 -11.95 -1.08 -6.70
N SER A 362 -13.12 -1.38 -7.19
CA SER A 362 -13.33 -1.78 -8.57
C SER A 362 -14.75 -1.39 -8.91
N GLN A 363 -14.90 -0.48 -9.86
CA GLN A 363 -16.21 -0.03 -10.28
C GLN A 363 -16.38 -0.19 -11.80
N PHE A 364 -17.57 -0.62 -12.22
CA PHE A 364 -18.06 -0.46 -13.59
C PHE A 364 -19.29 0.44 -13.58
N GLN A 365 -19.16 1.65 -14.12
CA GLN A 365 -20.21 2.66 -14.11
C GLN A 365 -20.89 2.80 -15.45
N LEU A 366 -22.21 2.97 -15.41
CA LEU A 366 -23.08 3.41 -16.51
C LEU A 366 -23.72 4.73 -16.09
N SER A 367 -23.68 5.73 -16.97
CA SER A 367 -24.32 7.04 -16.75
C SER A 367 -25.04 7.48 -18.02
N PHE A 368 -26.30 7.88 -17.87
CA PHE A 368 -27.09 8.56 -18.90
C PHE A 368 -27.25 10.02 -18.52
N GLU A 369 -26.80 10.91 -19.39
CA GLU A 369 -26.84 12.34 -19.17
C GLU A 369 -27.76 13.00 -20.21
N GLU A 370 -28.62 13.91 -19.78
CA GLU A 370 -29.39 14.74 -20.69
C GLU A 370 -29.45 16.17 -20.20
N GLY A 371 -28.97 17.11 -21.02
CA GLY A 371 -28.83 18.52 -20.65
C GLY A 371 -29.46 19.46 -21.66
N ARG A 372 -30.28 20.41 -21.18
CA ARG A 372 -30.78 21.53 -21.99
C ARG A 372 -30.07 22.83 -21.60
N PHE A 373 -29.77 23.64 -22.62
CA PHE A 373 -29.32 25.03 -22.44
C PHE A 373 -30.32 25.99 -23.07
N LYS A 374 -30.61 27.10 -22.37
CA LYS A 374 -31.26 28.29 -22.97
C LYS A 374 -30.17 29.18 -23.58
N SER A 375 -30.52 29.98 -24.60
CA SER A 375 -29.57 30.90 -25.25
C SER A 375 -28.87 31.79 -24.21
N LEU A 376 -27.55 31.64 -24.08
CA LEU A 376 -26.73 32.52 -23.26
C LEU A 376 -26.29 33.72 -24.14
N PRO A 377 -25.42 34.65 -23.66
CA PRO A 377 -24.90 35.73 -24.48
C PRO A 377 -24.39 35.25 -25.85
N PRO A 378 -24.35 36.11 -26.89
CA PRO A 378 -24.03 35.71 -28.28
C PRO A 378 -22.72 34.90 -28.43
N ASP A 379 -21.82 35.04 -27.47
CA ASP A 379 -20.47 34.47 -27.48
C ASP A 379 -20.41 33.08 -26.82
N CYS A 380 -21.51 32.60 -26.23
CA CYS A 380 -21.60 31.28 -25.60
C CYS A 380 -23.01 30.69 -25.84
N ASN A 381 -23.12 29.70 -26.72
CA ASN A 381 -24.37 28.98 -26.92
C ASN A 381 -24.09 27.48 -27.03
N PRO A 382 -23.84 26.80 -25.89
CA PRO A 382 -23.60 25.36 -25.89
C PRO A 382 -24.86 24.64 -26.40
N ALA A 383 -24.65 23.74 -27.35
CA ALA A 383 -25.72 22.97 -27.95
C ALA A 383 -26.29 21.95 -26.94
N PRO A 384 -27.62 21.73 -26.93
CA PRO A 384 -28.23 20.71 -26.07
C PRO A 384 -27.80 19.30 -26.50
N ASP A 385 -27.53 18.45 -25.51
CA ASP A 385 -26.95 17.13 -25.71
C ASP A 385 -27.56 16.05 -24.81
N THR A 386 -27.57 14.83 -25.34
CA THR A 386 -27.88 13.59 -24.60
C THR A 386 -26.73 12.63 -24.80
N ALA A 387 -26.33 11.92 -23.76
CA ALA A 387 -25.23 10.96 -23.81
C ALA A 387 -25.49 9.71 -22.95
N VAL A 388 -24.85 8.61 -23.34
CA VAL A 388 -24.56 7.49 -22.45
C VAL A 388 -23.05 7.32 -22.35
N VAL A 389 -22.55 7.08 -21.14
CA VAL A 389 -21.13 6.90 -20.84
C VAL A 389 -20.96 5.66 -19.97
N LEU A 390 -20.07 4.75 -20.39
CA LEU A 390 -19.70 3.56 -19.64
C LEU A 390 -18.19 3.54 -19.40
N ARG A 391 -17.78 3.24 -18.18
CA ARG A 391 -16.35 3.19 -17.82
C ARG A 391 -16.10 2.29 -16.63
N SER A 392 -14.97 1.59 -16.63
CA SER A 392 -14.45 0.91 -15.46
C SER A 392 -13.28 1.65 -14.81
N ALA A 393 -13.11 1.42 -13.52
CA ALA A 393 -11.98 1.92 -12.74
C ALA A 393 -11.54 0.87 -11.71
N LEU A 394 -10.24 0.85 -11.43
CA LEU A 394 -9.58 -0.04 -10.48
C LEU A 394 -8.57 0.75 -9.64
N GLU A 395 -8.60 0.55 -8.32
CA GLU A 395 -7.68 1.20 -7.40
C GLU A 395 -7.29 0.24 -6.26
N THR A 396 -6.09 0.44 -5.71
CA THR A 396 -5.54 -0.42 -4.65
C THR A 396 -4.95 0.41 -3.53
N PHE A 397 -5.20 -0.03 -2.31
CA PHE A 397 -4.66 0.53 -1.08
C PHE A 397 -4.06 -0.58 -0.22
N ALA A 398 -2.91 -0.33 0.39
CA ALA A 398 -2.35 -1.20 1.41
C ALA A 398 -1.63 -0.40 2.50
N GLU A 399 -1.81 -0.85 3.74
CA GLU A 399 -1.10 -0.39 4.92
C GLU A 399 -0.48 -1.60 5.62
N LEU A 400 0.81 -1.54 5.91
CA LEU A 400 1.49 -2.53 6.75
C LEU A 400 2.05 -1.84 7.98
N LEU A 401 1.38 -2.02 9.11
CA LEU A 401 1.80 -1.47 10.39
C LEU A 401 2.48 -2.56 11.23
N VAL A 402 3.79 -2.48 11.33
CA VAL A 402 4.58 -3.30 12.26
C VAL A 402 4.96 -2.46 13.46
N LYS A 403 4.68 -2.95 14.66
CA LYS A 403 5.03 -2.32 15.92
C LYS A 403 5.80 -3.28 16.79
N ALA A 404 6.67 -2.72 17.60
CA ALA A 404 7.39 -3.44 18.64
C ALA A 404 7.33 -2.63 19.93
N GLY A 405 7.18 -3.31 21.06
CA GLY A 405 7.02 -2.62 22.31
C GLY A 405 7.18 -3.50 23.54
N ILE A 406 7.19 -2.82 24.67
CA ILE A 406 7.25 -3.40 26.00
C ILE A 406 6.16 -2.78 26.87
N ARG A 407 5.57 -3.62 27.72
CA ARG A 407 4.68 -3.24 28.79
C ARG A 407 5.15 -3.93 30.04
N ILE A 408 5.66 -3.19 31.01
CA ILE A 408 6.12 -3.73 32.28
C ILE A 408 5.43 -2.96 33.39
N ASP A 409 4.66 -3.69 34.19
CA ASP A 409 3.91 -3.20 35.33
C ASP A 409 4.48 -3.84 36.59
N PHE A 410 4.93 -3.02 37.55
CA PHE A 410 5.47 -3.51 38.82
C PHE A 410 5.10 -2.59 39.98
N SER A 411 5.16 -3.14 41.18
CA SER A 411 4.81 -2.48 42.42
C SER A 411 5.97 -2.45 43.39
N ILE A 412 6.10 -1.36 44.14
CA ILE A 412 7.02 -1.25 45.29
C ILE A 412 6.20 -0.98 46.55
N ASP A 413 6.41 -1.80 47.58
CA ASP A 413 5.90 -1.50 48.92
C ASP A 413 6.84 -0.52 49.64
N LEU A 414 6.37 0.70 49.86
CA LEU A 414 7.10 1.74 50.59
C LEU A 414 6.86 1.66 52.11
N GLY A 415 6.14 0.62 52.58
CA GLY A 415 5.79 0.37 53.98
C GLY A 415 4.51 1.07 54.45
N PHE A 416 4.14 2.19 53.83
CA PHE A 416 2.90 2.94 54.11
C PHE A 416 2.01 3.13 52.88
N TYR A 417 2.52 2.78 51.70
CA TYR A 417 1.86 2.96 50.41
C TYR A 417 2.50 2.00 49.40
N THR A 418 1.68 1.34 48.57
CA THR A 418 2.15 0.55 47.44
C THR A 418 2.12 1.42 46.19
N LYS A 419 3.29 1.69 45.61
CA LYS A 419 3.39 2.46 44.37
C LYS A 419 3.44 1.51 43.20
N HIS A 420 2.47 1.63 42.30
CA HIS A 420 2.46 0.98 41.00
C HIS A 420 3.25 1.81 39.99
N PHE A 421 3.98 1.14 39.11
CA PHE A 421 4.78 1.71 38.06
C PHE A 421 4.44 1.04 36.73
N HIS A 422 4.34 1.85 35.69
CA HIS A 422 3.98 1.43 34.34
C HIS A 422 5.05 1.89 33.35
N ILE A 423 5.78 0.95 32.75
CA ILE A 423 6.74 1.20 31.67
C ILE A 423 6.11 0.71 30.38
N HIS A 424 5.53 1.63 29.62
CA HIS A 424 4.88 1.33 28.35
C HIS A 424 5.63 2.09 27.25
N LYS A 425 6.42 1.39 26.44
CA LYS A 425 7.09 1.96 25.26
C LYS A 425 6.75 1.14 24.04
N GLU A 426 6.24 1.78 23.00
CA GLU A 426 5.90 1.18 21.71
C GLU A 426 6.47 2.06 20.61
N VAL A 427 7.03 1.43 19.57
CA VAL A 427 7.52 2.13 18.38
C VAL A 427 6.98 1.48 17.11
N PRO A 428 6.59 2.27 16.10
CA PRO A 428 6.39 1.75 14.76
C PRO A 428 7.75 1.36 14.16
N VAL A 429 7.84 0.11 13.70
CA VAL A 429 9.01 -0.43 12.98
C VAL A 429 8.85 -0.17 11.49
N ILE A 430 7.66 -0.50 10.96
CA ILE A 430 7.28 -0.33 9.55
C ILE A 430 5.89 0.29 9.57
N ASN A 431 5.69 1.39 8.83
CA ASN A 431 4.37 1.99 8.61
C ASN A 431 4.23 2.63 7.21
N PRO A 432 4.54 1.91 6.12
CA PRO A 432 4.19 2.37 4.79
C PRO A 432 2.69 2.24 4.61
N GLN A 433 2.08 3.37 4.27
CA GLN A 433 0.81 3.41 3.57
C GLN A 433 1.12 3.66 2.10
N VAL A 434 0.58 2.81 1.23
CA VAL A 434 0.76 2.94 -0.20
C VAL A 434 -0.60 2.85 -0.87
N GLN A 435 -0.92 3.86 -1.66
CA GLN A 435 -2.10 3.91 -2.51
C GLN A 435 -1.64 4.18 -3.93
N ASP A 436 -2.20 3.42 -4.84
CA ASP A 436 -1.87 3.48 -6.25
C ASP A 436 -2.85 4.39 -6.98
N ASN A 437 -2.39 5.08 -8.03
CA ASN A 437 -3.31 5.89 -8.85
C ASN A 437 -4.39 5.01 -9.49
N VAL A 438 -5.60 5.55 -9.58
CA VAL A 438 -6.74 4.91 -10.25
C VAL A 438 -6.38 4.52 -11.69
N ALA A 439 -6.49 3.24 -12.01
CA ALA A 439 -6.45 2.74 -13.38
C ALA A 439 -7.84 2.86 -14.01
N LEU A 440 -7.92 3.50 -15.17
CA LEU A 440 -9.17 3.68 -15.90
C LEU A 440 -9.22 2.76 -17.12
N GLY A 441 -10.34 2.06 -17.27
CA GLY A 441 -10.62 1.25 -18.45
C GLY A 441 -10.96 2.09 -19.69
N PRO A 442 -11.09 1.42 -20.84
CA PRO A 442 -11.55 2.06 -22.08
C PRO A 442 -12.91 2.72 -21.84
N LEU A 443 -13.05 3.96 -22.30
CA LEU A 443 -14.31 4.69 -22.29
C LEU A 443 -15.21 4.16 -23.40
N ALA A 444 -16.47 3.84 -23.13
CA ALA A 444 -17.48 3.71 -24.17
C ALA A 444 -18.50 4.83 -24.04
N GLU A 445 -18.84 5.49 -25.13
CA GLU A 445 -19.79 6.60 -25.11
C GLU A 445 -20.55 6.73 -26.42
N ALA A 446 -21.78 7.24 -26.33
CA ALA A 446 -22.55 7.73 -27.45
C ALA A 446 -23.18 9.06 -27.07
N ARG A 447 -22.97 10.10 -27.89
CA ARG A 447 -23.48 11.46 -27.65
C ARG A 447 -24.21 11.97 -28.88
N ILE A 448 -25.32 12.67 -28.65
CA ILE A 448 -26.08 13.38 -29.68
C ILE A 448 -26.14 14.87 -29.30
N ILE A 449 -25.45 15.71 -30.09
CA ILE A 449 -25.45 17.18 -29.95
C ILE A 449 -26.26 17.79 -31.10
N ILE A 450 -27.18 18.73 -30.81
CA ILE A 450 -27.99 19.40 -31.85
C ILE A 450 -27.54 20.85 -32.09
N GLY A 451 -27.15 21.15 -33.32
CA GLY A 451 -27.18 22.52 -33.85
C GLY A 451 -28.61 22.92 -34.20
N VAL A 452 -29.10 24.07 -33.75
CA VAL A 452 -30.45 24.54 -34.06
C VAL A 452 -30.51 24.98 -35.54
N PRO A 453 -31.51 24.55 -36.35
CA PRO A 453 -32.62 23.64 -36.05
C PRO A 453 -32.32 22.16 -36.38
N PRO A 454 -33.00 21.20 -35.71
CA PRO A 454 -32.83 19.76 -35.96
C PRO A 454 -33.19 19.41 -37.40
N GLN A 455 -32.27 18.76 -38.11
CA GLN A 455 -32.52 18.30 -39.48
C GLN A 455 -33.36 17.02 -39.47
N PRO A 456 -34.41 16.91 -40.29
CA PRO A 456 -35.13 15.65 -40.48
C PRO A 456 -34.22 14.60 -41.15
N GLY A 457 -33.96 13.50 -40.45
CA GLY A 457 -33.11 12.38 -40.91
C GLY A 457 -32.82 11.39 -39.77
N PRO A 458 -32.17 10.23 -40.04
CA PRO A 458 -31.67 9.36 -38.98
C PRO A 458 -30.71 10.17 -38.10
N GLN A 459 -30.96 10.20 -36.79
CA GLN A 459 -30.13 10.96 -35.84
C GLN A 459 -28.70 10.42 -35.90
N SER A 460 -27.75 11.27 -36.30
CA SER A 460 -26.32 10.93 -36.29
C SER A 460 -25.74 11.20 -34.91
N TYR A 461 -25.05 10.23 -34.31
CA TYR A 461 -24.24 10.47 -33.11
C TYR A 461 -23.16 11.50 -33.44
N SER A 462 -23.08 12.56 -32.64
CA SER A 462 -22.03 13.59 -32.76
C SER A 462 -20.68 13.10 -32.26
N GLN A 463 -20.69 12.13 -31.35
CA GLN A 463 -19.52 11.45 -30.82
C GLN A 463 -19.92 10.02 -30.47
N PHE A 464 -19.10 9.05 -30.87
CA PHE A 464 -19.36 7.63 -30.61
C PHE A 464 -18.06 6.86 -30.47
N SER A 465 -18.00 6.04 -29.42
CA SER A 465 -16.80 5.32 -28.99
C SER A 465 -17.26 4.00 -28.37
N SER A 466 -16.89 2.85 -28.94
CA SER A 466 -17.23 1.54 -28.36
C SER A 466 -16.13 1.03 -27.43
N PHE A 467 -16.23 -0.14 -26.80
CA PHE A 467 -15.09 -0.66 -26.03
C PHE A 467 -13.96 -1.14 -26.95
N SER A 468 -14.32 -1.64 -28.15
CA SER A 468 -13.42 -2.30 -29.10
C SER A 468 -12.88 -1.41 -30.22
N ALA A 469 -13.50 -0.27 -30.54
CA ALA A 469 -13.01 0.60 -31.62
C ALA A 469 -13.34 2.10 -31.50
N GLY A 470 -12.37 2.92 -31.92
CA GLY A 470 -12.20 4.37 -31.73
C GLY A 470 -12.95 5.22 -32.73
N ASN A 471 -13.71 6.23 -32.29
CA ASN A 471 -14.34 7.22 -33.17
C ASN A 471 -15.08 6.58 -34.36
N GLU A 472 -16.10 5.79 -34.05
CA GLU A 472 -16.81 4.99 -35.05
C GLU A 472 -18.04 5.70 -35.62
N ASN A 473 -18.51 5.24 -36.78
CA ASN A 473 -19.83 5.60 -37.27
C ASN A 473 -20.88 4.92 -36.37
N GLY A 474 -21.33 5.63 -35.33
CA GLY A 474 -22.26 5.09 -34.34
C GLY A 474 -23.58 4.57 -34.94
N LEU A 475 -24.07 5.18 -36.02
CA LEU A 475 -25.29 4.71 -36.69
C LEU A 475 -25.06 3.34 -37.35
N ALA A 476 -23.90 3.18 -38.01
CA ALA A 476 -23.52 1.89 -38.59
C ALA A 476 -23.31 0.84 -37.49
N PHE A 477 -22.64 1.22 -36.39
CA PHE A 477 -22.39 0.33 -35.26
C PHE A 477 -23.69 -0.18 -34.61
N VAL A 478 -24.62 0.73 -34.29
CA VAL A 478 -25.91 0.35 -33.66
C VAL A 478 -26.77 -0.45 -34.64
N SER A 479 -26.80 -0.06 -35.92
CA SER A 479 -27.51 -0.82 -36.96
C SER A 479 -26.94 -2.23 -37.11
N GLU A 480 -25.63 -2.38 -37.11
CA GLU A 480 -24.96 -3.68 -37.17
C GLU A 480 -25.29 -4.53 -35.95
N CYS A 481 -25.17 -3.96 -34.75
CA CYS A 481 -25.55 -4.60 -33.50
C CYS A 481 -27.01 -5.10 -33.55
N LEU A 482 -27.98 -4.29 -33.96
CA LEU A 482 -29.39 -4.67 -33.91
C LEU A 482 -29.83 -5.62 -35.04
N ASN A 483 -29.08 -5.70 -36.14
CA ASN A 483 -29.47 -6.50 -37.31
C ASN A 483 -28.64 -7.76 -37.52
N GLN A 484 -27.43 -7.84 -36.96
CA GLN A 484 -26.60 -9.04 -37.09
C GLN A 484 -26.85 -10.05 -35.96
N PRO A 485 -26.65 -11.37 -36.23
CA PRO A 485 -26.69 -12.40 -35.21
C PRO A 485 -25.83 -12.04 -33.99
N PRO A 486 -26.29 -12.35 -32.77
CA PRO A 486 -25.50 -12.10 -31.57
C PRO A 486 -24.14 -12.82 -31.64
N PRO A 487 -23.10 -12.27 -30.98
CA PRO A 487 -21.86 -13.01 -30.73
C PRO A 487 -22.16 -14.36 -30.09
N ALA A 488 -21.27 -15.33 -30.29
CA ALA A 488 -21.39 -16.61 -29.61
C ALA A 488 -21.41 -16.40 -28.08
N ASP A 489 -22.25 -17.17 -27.40
CA ASP A 489 -22.30 -17.18 -25.94
C ASP A 489 -20.90 -17.48 -25.38
N GLN A 490 -20.49 -16.69 -24.40
CA GLN A 490 -19.24 -16.87 -23.69
C GLN A 490 -19.52 -17.58 -22.36
N PRO A 491 -18.67 -18.53 -21.94
CA PRO A 491 -18.86 -19.19 -20.66
C PRO A 491 -18.79 -18.13 -19.54
N PRO A 492 -19.68 -18.20 -18.53
CA PRO A 492 -19.53 -17.34 -17.36
C PRO A 492 -18.19 -17.65 -16.65
N PRO A 493 -17.71 -16.72 -15.81
CA PRO A 493 -16.55 -16.98 -14.97
C PRO A 493 -16.70 -18.31 -14.22
N PRO A 494 -15.60 -19.07 -14.03
CA PRO A 494 -15.65 -20.25 -13.19
C PRO A 494 -16.04 -19.87 -11.76
N PRO A 495 -16.50 -20.82 -10.93
CA PRO A 495 -16.75 -20.56 -9.52
C PRO A 495 -15.53 -19.96 -8.81
N PRO A 496 -15.74 -19.25 -7.68
CA PRO A 496 -14.66 -18.68 -6.91
C PRO A 496 -13.71 -19.74 -6.37
N GLN A 497 -12.40 -19.51 -6.47
CA GLN A 497 -11.40 -20.48 -6.01
C GLN A 497 -10.39 -19.81 -5.08
N LEU A 498 -9.99 -20.52 -4.02
CA LEU A 498 -8.92 -20.13 -3.12
C LEU A 498 -7.66 -20.92 -3.44
N THR A 499 -6.57 -20.20 -3.72
CA THR A 499 -5.21 -20.76 -3.67
C THR A 499 -4.57 -20.27 -2.38
N PRO A 500 -4.27 -21.13 -1.38
CA PRO A 500 -3.69 -20.68 -0.12
C PRO A 500 -2.28 -20.09 -0.29
N GLY A 501 -1.98 -19.04 0.46
CA GLY A 501 -0.65 -18.44 0.59
C GLY A 501 0.11 -18.97 1.80
N ASP A 502 1.19 -18.29 2.18
CA ASP A 502 2.00 -18.65 3.36
C ASP A 502 1.81 -17.64 4.50
N PRO A 503 1.04 -17.99 5.55
CA PRO A 503 0.85 -17.11 6.71
C PRO A 503 2.15 -16.74 7.44
N ARG A 504 3.23 -17.51 7.25
CA ARG A 504 4.54 -17.24 7.87
C ARG A 504 5.20 -15.99 7.29
N ASP A 505 4.74 -15.50 6.14
CA ASP A 505 5.28 -14.30 5.52
C ASP A 505 5.04 -13.02 6.35
N LEU A 506 4.00 -13.01 7.21
CA LEU A 506 3.79 -11.94 8.20
C LEU A 506 4.89 -11.87 9.26
N LEU A 507 5.63 -12.96 9.47
CA LEU A 507 6.71 -13.00 10.46
C LEU A 507 8.03 -12.45 9.91
N LYS A 508 8.21 -12.40 8.59
CA LYS A 508 9.43 -11.93 7.92
C LYS A 508 9.83 -10.49 8.31
N PRO A 509 8.91 -9.50 8.36
CA PRO A 509 9.27 -8.11 8.69
C PRO A 509 9.32 -7.83 10.20
N LEU A 510 8.99 -8.79 11.07
CA LEU A 510 8.95 -8.56 12.52
C LEU A 510 10.36 -8.36 13.08
N GLN A 511 10.57 -7.18 13.68
CA GLN A 511 11.71 -6.93 14.55
C GLN A 511 11.24 -6.97 16.01
N PHE A 512 12.08 -7.53 16.89
CA PHE A 512 11.76 -7.75 18.29
C PHE A 512 12.54 -6.80 19.19
N PRO A 513 11.94 -6.32 20.29
CA PRO A 513 12.69 -5.62 21.32
C PRO A 513 13.79 -6.52 21.89
N CYS A 514 15.03 -6.02 21.86
CA CYS A 514 16.21 -6.64 22.47
C CYS A 514 16.98 -5.57 23.25
N ASN A 515 17.94 -5.98 24.08
CA ASN A 515 18.62 -5.10 25.02
C ASN A 515 17.62 -4.20 25.78
N ILE A 516 16.66 -4.76 26.50
CA ILE A 516 15.66 -3.93 27.18
C ILE A 516 16.24 -3.44 28.51
N CYS A 517 16.32 -2.12 28.71
CA CYS A 517 16.83 -1.54 29.96
C CYS A 517 15.82 -1.60 31.09
N LEU A 518 16.26 -2.11 32.25
CA LEU A 518 15.59 -1.92 33.53
C LEU A 518 16.58 -1.38 34.55
N PHE A 519 16.41 -0.11 34.94
CA PHE A 519 17.27 0.55 35.90
C PHE A 519 16.48 1.20 37.05
N LEU A 520 16.95 0.96 38.27
CA LEU A 520 16.59 1.70 39.48
C LEU A 520 17.85 1.99 40.30
N PRO A 521 17.89 3.15 40.98
CA PRO A 521 19.01 3.52 41.84
C PRO A 521 19.11 2.61 43.07
N ASP A 522 20.29 2.59 43.70
CA ASP A 522 20.59 1.70 44.84
C ASP A 522 19.62 1.85 46.02
N SER A 523 19.14 3.06 46.27
CA SER A 523 18.18 3.38 47.33
C SER A 523 17.18 4.43 46.87
N ILE A 524 15.90 4.25 47.20
CA ILE A 524 14.82 5.19 46.97
C ILE A 524 14.55 5.97 48.27
N TYR A 525 14.80 7.28 48.27
CA TYR A 525 14.57 8.19 49.39
C TYR A 525 13.48 9.24 49.09
N SER A 526 12.98 9.31 47.86
CA SER A 526 11.75 10.04 47.52
C SER A 526 11.03 9.42 46.32
N ALA A 527 9.71 9.59 46.24
CA ALA A 527 8.90 9.14 45.11
C ALA A 527 7.78 10.14 44.79
N CYS A 528 7.39 10.22 43.52
CA CYS A 528 6.29 11.04 43.04
C CYS A 528 4.93 10.35 43.36
N LEU A 529 4.19 10.91 44.32
CA LEU A 529 2.94 10.38 44.86
C LEU A 529 1.80 11.40 44.73
N PRO A 530 0.52 10.97 44.76
CA PRO A 530 -0.62 11.89 44.73
C PRO A 530 -0.62 12.83 45.93
N LYS A 531 -0.98 14.10 45.71
CA LYS A 531 -1.14 15.10 46.77
C LYS A 531 -2.29 14.74 47.72
N ALA A 532 -2.24 15.27 48.93
CA ALA A 532 -3.33 15.13 49.88
C ALA A 532 -4.67 15.61 49.30
N GLY A 533 -5.66 14.71 49.24
CA GLY A 533 -6.99 14.97 48.64
C GLY A 533 -7.17 14.45 47.22
N VAL A 534 -6.11 13.98 46.57
CA VAL A 534 -6.16 13.24 45.30
C VAL A 534 -6.35 11.74 45.61
N PRO A 535 -7.10 10.97 44.81
CA PRO A 535 -7.26 9.54 45.00
C PRO A 535 -5.91 8.82 45.13
N ALA A 536 -5.83 7.85 46.04
CA ALA A 536 -4.60 7.11 46.32
C ALA A 536 -4.13 6.25 45.13
N ASP A 537 -5.01 5.95 44.19
CA ASP A 537 -4.77 5.19 42.95
C ASP A 537 -4.45 6.07 41.73
N TYR A 538 -4.32 7.40 41.92
CA TYR A 538 -3.96 8.32 40.85
C TYR A 538 -2.52 8.07 40.34
N ASP A 539 -2.37 7.91 39.03
CA ASP A 539 -1.07 7.62 38.41
C ASP A 539 -0.22 8.88 38.25
N CYS A 540 0.76 9.02 39.15
CA CYS A 540 1.73 10.12 39.12
C CYS A 540 2.97 9.88 38.24
N GLY A 541 3.03 8.76 37.50
CA GLY A 541 4.17 8.43 36.65
C GLY A 541 5.43 8.00 37.41
N PHE A 542 6.54 7.86 36.64
CA PHE A 542 7.79 7.25 37.07
C PHE A 542 8.81 8.30 37.58
N GLY A 543 8.64 8.76 38.82
CA GLY A 543 9.56 9.70 39.47
C GLY A 543 10.05 9.19 40.84
N VAL A 544 11.37 9.03 41.00
CA VAL A 544 12.03 8.68 42.27
C VAL A 544 13.30 9.52 42.49
N ASN A 545 13.73 9.68 43.75
CA ASN A 545 14.97 10.34 44.15
C ASN A 545 15.13 11.79 43.66
N GLY A 546 14.02 12.53 43.54
CA GLY A 546 14.01 13.88 43.01
C GLY A 546 13.89 13.95 41.49
N GLY A 547 13.56 12.83 40.83
CA GLY A 547 13.13 12.82 39.43
C GLY A 547 11.91 13.71 39.20
N PRO A 548 11.68 14.13 37.94
CA PRO A 548 10.58 15.03 37.58
C PRO A 548 9.24 14.41 37.97
N CYS A 549 8.41 15.20 38.65
CA CYS A 549 7.04 14.88 39.02
C CYS A 549 6.14 15.93 38.32
N PRO A 550 5.94 15.80 36.99
CA PRO A 550 5.40 16.88 36.16
C PRO A 550 3.89 17.09 36.33
N ASP A 551 3.18 16.10 36.89
CA ASP A 551 1.74 16.21 37.11
C ASP A 551 1.44 17.12 38.33
N PRO A 552 0.64 18.19 38.16
CA PRO A 552 0.30 19.11 39.24
C PRO A 552 -0.51 18.49 40.38
N ASN A 553 -1.13 17.33 40.18
CA ASN A 553 -1.82 16.55 41.21
C ASN A 553 -0.87 15.69 42.05
N CYS A 554 0.42 15.69 41.73
CA CYS A 554 1.44 14.85 42.33
C CYS A 554 2.55 15.70 42.97
N GLU A 555 3.22 15.13 43.96
CA GLU A 555 4.36 15.74 44.62
C GLU A 555 5.43 14.70 44.97
N ASN A 556 6.69 15.14 45.01
CA ASN A 556 7.78 14.30 45.48
C ASN A 556 7.71 14.17 47.01
N VAL A 557 7.35 12.99 47.49
CA VAL A 557 7.25 12.66 48.91
C VAL A 557 8.53 11.98 49.37
N ALA A 558 9.09 12.46 50.49
CA ALA A 558 10.27 11.83 51.10
C ALA A 558 9.91 10.48 51.73
N ILE A 559 10.77 9.49 51.53
CA ILE A 559 10.61 8.12 52.04
C ILE A 559 11.65 7.89 53.12
N ALA A 560 11.20 7.61 54.35
CA ALA A 560 12.07 7.36 55.50
C ALA A 560 11.56 6.15 56.31
N PRO A 561 12.40 5.10 56.52
CA PRO A 561 13.76 4.95 56.00
C PRO A 561 13.80 4.74 54.46
N PRO A 562 14.91 5.08 53.77
CA PRO A 562 15.07 4.80 52.35
C PRO A 562 14.90 3.31 52.04
N VAL A 563 14.27 3.04 50.90
CA VAL A 563 13.97 1.67 50.44
C VAL A 563 15.10 1.20 49.52
N ALA A 564 15.73 0.06 49.82
CA ALA A 564 16.76 -0.50 48.95
C ALA A 564 16.12 -1.01 47.65
N ALA A 565 16.68 -0.62 46.51
CA ALA A 565 16.05 -0.79 45.19
C ALA A 565 16.95 -1.39 44.11
N ASN A 566 18.29 -1.35 44.29
CA ASN A 566 19.33 -1.76 43.34
C ASN A 566 18.86 -2.77 42.27
N LEU A 567 18.52 -2.26 41.09
CA LEU A 567 18.13 -3.02 39.91
C LEU A 567 18.84 -2.42 38.71
N THR A 568 19.70 -3.19 38.06
CA THR A 568 20.33 -2.80 36.79
C THR A 568 20.43 -4.05 35.95
N GLU A 569 19.45 -4.24 35.07
CA GLU A 569 19.32 -5.43 34.25
C GLU A 569 19.10 -5.03 32.79
N VAL A 570 19.80 -5.71 31.88
CA VAL A 570 19.54 -5.62 30.44
C VAL A 570 18.94 -6.94 29.99
N LEU A 571 17.65 -6.93 29.66
CA LEU A 571 16.96 -8.14 29.21
C LEU A 571 17.27 -8.40 27.74
N PHE A 572 17.42 -9.67 27.37
CA PHE A 572 17.77 -10.11 26.02
C PHE A 572 19.03 -9.44 25.47
N PRO A 573 20.18 -9.61 26.15
CA PRO A 573 21.41 -8.95 25.76
C PRO A 573 21.89 -9.44 24.39
N VAL A 574 22.10 -8.50 23.49
CA VAL A 574 22.71 -8.64 22.17
C VAL A 574 23.87 -7.66 22.11
N SER A 575 25.02 -8.10 21.60
CA SER A 575 26.24 -7.29 21.66
C SER A 575 26.07 -5.94 20.94
N GLN A 576 26.24 -4.84 21.68
CA GLN A 576 26.26 -3.48 21.13
C GLN A 576 27.64 -3.07 20.61
N SER A 577 28.64 -3.97 20.69
CA SER A 577 30.05 -3.69 20.32
C SER A 577 30.26 -3.29 18.86
N ALA A 578 29.28 -3.58 17.99
CA ALA A 578 29.32 -3.22 16.57
C ALA A 578 28.83 -1.79 16.30
N LEU A 579 28.19 -1.12 17.27
CA LEU A 579 27.70 0.26 17.11
C LEU A 579 28.83 1.28 17.39
N PRO A 580 28.90 2.40 16.64
CA PRO A 580 29.86 3.47 16.91
C PRO A 580 29.74 4.06 18.32
N SER A 581 30.87 4.54 18.86
CA SER A 581 30.91 5.29 20.13
C SER A 581 30.01 6.53 20.04
N GLY A 582 28.97 6.60 20.87
CA GLY A 582 27.94 7.66 20.86
C GLY A 582 26.56 7.24 20.31
N GLN A 583 26.46 6.07 19.68
CA GLN A 583 25.18 5.43 19.29
C GLN A 583 24.78 4.27 20.22
N GLN A 584 25.57 4.06 21.27
CA GLN A 584 25.28 3.15 22.36
C GLN A 584 24.44 3.85 23.44
N TRP A 585 23.71 3.04 24.19
CA TRP A 585 22.99 3.48 25.37
C TRP A 585 23.32 2.56 26.54
N LEU A 586 23.46 3.15 27.71
CA LEU A 586 23.76 2.45 28.95
C LEU A 586 22.52 2.37 29.82
N CYS A 587 22.28 1.20 30.43
CA CYS A 587 21.25 1.04 31.44
C CYS A 587 21.73 1.58 32.80
N ASN A 588 21.93 2.90 32.90
CA ASN A 588 22.58 3.54 34.06
C ASN A 588 21.77 4.69 34.68
N GLN A 589 20.59 4.98 34.16
CA GLN A 589 19.71 6.05 34.61
C GLN A 589 18.25 5.61 34.56
N THR A 590 17.47 6.11 35.52
CA THR A 590 16.05 5.77 35.70
C THR A 590 15.22 6.12 34.47
N GLU A 591 15.54 7.22 33.79
CA GLU A 591 14.87 7.68 32.57
C GLU A 591 15.13 6.80 31.34
N LYS A 592 16.21 6.02 31.35
CA LYS A 592 16.53 5.04 30.29
C LYS A 592 15.79 3.72 30.47
N SER A 593 15.09 3.52 31.58
CA SER A 593 14.23 2.35 31.77
C SER A 593 13.20 2.26 30.64
N GLY A 594 13.13 1.08 30.05
CA GLY A 594 12.32 0.76 28.89
C GLY A 594 12.88 1.18 27.53
N CYS A 595 14.09 1.78 27.46
CA CYS A 595 14.82 1.83 26.19
C CYS A 595 15.14 0.42 25.71
N PHE A 596 14.99 0.16 24.41
CA PHE A 596 15.30 -1.12 23.79
C PHE A 596 15.78 -0.93 22.35
N ASP A 597 16.65 -1.82 21.91
CA ASP A 597 17.05 -1.95 20.51
C ASP A 597 16.00 -2.82 19.77
N LEU A 598 15.93 -2.68 18.45
CA LEU A 598 15.18 -3.58 17.60
C LEU A 598 16.13 -4.59 16.97
N CYS A 599 15.87 -5.87 17.21
CA CYS A 599 16.66 -6.95 16.65
C CYS A 599 15.88 -7.74 15.62
N GLN A 600 16.60 -8.19 14.58
CA GLN A 600 16.11 -9.16 13.62
C GLN A 600 16.59 -10.56 14.01
N TYR A 601 15.73 -11.55 13.80
CA TYR A 601 16.07 -12.96 14.00
C TYR A 601 16.59 -13.57 12.69
N ASP A 602 17.81 -14.12 12.75
CA ASP A 602 18.35 -15.02 11.73
C ASP A 602 18.60 -16.42 12.35
N PRO A 603 17.80 -17.44 12.01
CA PRO A 603 17.99 -18.80 12.54
C PRO A 603 19.31 -19.46 12.13
N ASN A 604 19.96 -18.97 11.07
CA ASN A 604 21.17 -19.54 10.51
C ASN A 604 22.45 -18.82 10.99
N ALA A 605 22.31 -17.67 11.65
CA ALA A 605 23.44 -16.92 12.18
C ALA A 605 23.97 -17.52 13.50
N ALA A 606 25.29 -17.40 13.72
CA ALA A 606 25.94 -17.83 14.97
C ALA A 606 25.46 -17.04 16.20
N GLN A 607 25.03 -15.78 15.98
CA GLN A 607 24.22 -15.02 16.93
C GLN A 607 22.84 -14.84 16.31
N PRO A 608 21.80 -15.51 16.83
CA PRO A 608 20.50 -15.52 16.18
C PRO A 608 19.81 -14.16 16.18
N LEU A 609 20.12 -13.28 17.13
CA LEU A 609 19.61 -11.92 17.16
C LEU A 609 20.71 -10.94 16.78
N VAL A 610 20.42 -10.08 15.81
CA VAL A 610 21.31 -8.99 15.39
C VAL A 610 20.56 -7.67 15.52
N ILE A 611 21.22 -6.64 16.06
CA ILE A 611 20.66 -5.30 16.18
C ILE A 611 20.41 -4.76 14.76
N ALA A 612 19.13 -4.55 14.43
CA ALA A 612 18.70 -3.91 13.19
C ALA A 612 18.65 -2.40 13.38
N GLU A 613 18.12 -1.92 14.52
CA GLU A 613 18.07 -0.51 14.87
C GLU A 613 18.33 -0.28 16.36
N SER A 614 19.04 0.80 16.69
CA SER A 614 19.41 1.14 18.07
C SER A 614 18.30 1.93 18.78
N ALA A 615 18.17 1.76 20.10
CA ALA A 615 17.31 2.58 20.95
C ALA A 615 17.66 4.07 20.83
N VAL A 616 18.95 4.39 20.63
CA VAL A 616 19.42 5.78 20.47
C VAL A 616 18.83 6.42 19.22
N THR A 617 18.73 5.67 18.13
CA THR A 617 18.13 6.14 16.87
C THR A 617 16.61 6.25 16.98
N LYS A 618 15.94 5.33 17.69
CA LYS A 618 14.48 5.31 17.78
C LYS A 618 13.89 6.29 18.79
N PHE A 619 14.52 6.45 19.95
CA PHE A 619 14.01 7.28 21.05
C PHE A 619 14.82 8.58 21.26
N GLY A 620 15.87 8.79 20.46
CA GLY A 620 16.66 10.01 20.45
C GLY A 620 17.39 10.26 21.77
N ALA A 621 17.39 11.53 22.21
CA ALA A 621 18.12 11.99 23.40
C ALA A 621 17.71 11.27 24.69
N VAL A 622 16.46 10.78 24.79
CA VAL A 622 15.95 10.07 25.98
C VAL A 622 16.73 8.78 26.24
N CYS A 623 17.17 8.10 25.18
CA CYS A 623 17.94 6.86 25.30
C CYS A 623 19.42 7.05 24.96
N ARG A 624 19.91 8.26 24.68
CA ARG A 624 21.33 8.47 24.35
C ARG A 624 22.19 8.48 25.62
N ASP A 625 23.41 7.98 25.53
CA ASP A 625 24.41 8.27 26.56
C ASP A 625 24.81 9.73 26.51
N GLY A 626 24.47 10.46 27.56
CA GLY A 626 24.96 11.81 27.78
C GLY A 626 26.49 11.80 27.90
N VAL A 627 27.18 11.94 26.77
CA VAL A 627 28.52 12.52 26.78
C VAL A 627 28.34 14.03 26.94
N PRO A 628 28.99 14.67 27.93
CA PRO A 628 29.02 16.12 28.02
C PRO A 628 29.78 16.65 26.79
N GLY A 629 29.09 17.40 25.94
CA GLY A 629 29.67 18.05 24.76
C GLY A 629 29.51 17.21 23.49
N GLY A 630 28.63 17.66 22.58
CA GLY A 630 28.41 17.03 21.28
C GLY A 630 27.08 17.45 20.66
N SER A 631 27.08 18.64 20.08
CA SER A 631 26.11 19.29 19.17
C SER A 631 24.88 18.48 18.69
N SER A 632 23.71 18.95 19.13
CA SER A 632 22.45 19.10 18.37
C SER A 632 21.25 18.80 19.28
N GLY A 633 20.78 19.85 19.96
CA GLY A 633 19.60 19.81 20.81
C GLY A 633 19.52 21.13 21.58
N THR A 634 18.74 22.09 21.06
CA THR A 634 18.52 23.40 21.69
C THR A 634 18.11 23.23 23.16
N LYS A 635 18.92 23.74 24.10
CA LYS A 635 18.63 23.71 25.55
C LYS A 635 17.51 24.67 25.97
N GLN A 636 16.81 25.30 25.03
CA GLN A 636 15.81 26.33 25.32
C GLN A 636 14.62 25.77 26.13
N GLY A 637 14.33 26.42 27.26
CA GLY A 637 13.23 26.03 28.15
C GLY A 637 13.56 24.90 29.15
N LEU A 638 14.78 24.36 29.15
CA LEU A 638 15.21 23.38 30.16
C LEU A 638 15.38 24.04 31.54
N PRO A 639 15.10 23.34 32.65
CA PRO A 639 15.35 23.86 33.97
C PRO A 639 16.86 24.04 34.21
N CYS A 640 17.30 25.20 34.70
CA CYS A 640 18.68 25.42 35.13
C CYS A 640 18.76 26.14 36.48
N SER A 641 19.82 25.87 37.25
CA SER A 641 20.08 26.48 38.57
C SER A 641 21.15 27.57 38.52
N THR A 642 21.98 27.58 37.48
CA THR A 642 22.98 28.62 37.15
C THR A 642 23.07 28.76 35.64
N SER A 643 23.49 29.92 35.13
CA SER A 643 23.66 30.13 33.67
C SER A 643 24.63 29.13 33.03
N ALA A 644 25.63 28.64 33.77
CA ALA A 644 26.54 27.60 33.30
C ALA A 644 25.83 26.26 33.00
N GLY A 645 24.69 25.97 33.62
CA GLY A 645 23.88 24.78 33.31
C GLY A 645 23.10 24.89 32.00
N CYS A 646 22.87 26.13 31.53
CA CYS A 646 22.14 26.42 30.32
C CYS A 646 23.06 26.48 29.08
N ASP A 647 24.39 26.38 29.26
CA ASP A 647 25.41 26.42 28.21
C ASP A 647 25.19 25.31 27.17
N ASP A 648 24.79 25.66 25.96
CA ASP A 648 24.51 24.71 24.88
C ASP A 648 25.74 24.45 23.98
N GLY A 649 26.88 25.04 24.33
CA GLY A 649 28.12 24.93 23.59
C GLY A 649 28.15 25.74 22.29
N ASN A 650 27.12 26.56 22.02
CA ASN A 650 27.07 27.43 20.86
C ASN A 650 27.60 28.83 21.23
N PRO A 651 28.76 29.26 20.69
CA PRO A 651 29.30 30.59 20.97
C PRO A 651 28.40 31.75 20.46
N CYS A 652 27.43 31.44 19.58
CA CYS A 652 26.48 32.39 19.02
C CYS A 652 25.20 32.57 19.82
N THR A 653 25.10 31.98 21.00
CA THR A 653 24.03 32.23 21.95
C THR A 653 24.59 32.77 23.27
N THR A 654 23.82 33.65 23.89
CA THR A 654 24.03 34.04 25.28
C THR A 654 23.10 33.20 26.12
N ASP A 655 23.69 32.33 26.93
CA ASP A 655 22.95 31.32 27.66
C ASP A 655 22.72 31.80 29.09
N GLN A 656 21.47 32.15 29.38
CA GLN A 656 21.08 32.68 30.67
C GLN A 656 20.07 31.78 31.36
N CYS A 657 20.33 31.52 32.64
CA CYS A 657 19.32 31.02 33.56
C CYS A 657 18.45 32.20 33.99
N ILE A 658 17.30 32.38 33.35
CA ILE A 658 16.29 33.31 33.85
C ILE A 658 15.56 32.65 35.01
N PHE A 659 15.41 33.40 36.11
CA PHE A 659 14.83 32.94 37.39
C PHE A 659 15.70 31.95 38.20
N VAL A 660 16.98 32.27 38.42
CA VAL A 660 17.93 31.47 39.24
C VAL A 660 17.30 30.90 40.53
N GLY A 661 17.33 29.56 40.64
CA GLY A 661 16.71 28.79 41.73
C GLY A 661 15.83 27.65 41.21
N GLU A 662 14.85 27.21 42.01
CA GLU A 662 13.94 26.07 41.74
C GLU A 662 12.99 26.28 40.54
N PHE A 663 12.96 27.49 39.97
CA PHE A 663 12.13 27.88 38.81
C PHE A 663 12.95 28.39 37.62
N GLY A 664 14.26 28.18 37.63
CA GLY A 664 15.15 28.72 36.61
C GLY A 664 15.00 27.97 35.29
N ASN A 665 14.90 28.71 34.18
CA ASN A 665 14.77 28.15 32.83
C ASN A 665 15.89 28.67 31.94
N CYS A 666 16.37 27.82 31.03
CA CYS A 666 17.38 28.16 30.03
C CYS A 666 16.77 29.08 28.97
N GLN A 667 17.19 30.33 28.94
CA GLN A 667 16.95 31.25 27.83
C GLN A 667 18.24 31.43 27.04
N LEU A 668 18.23 30.91 25.82
CA LEU A 668 19.30 31.10 24.84
C LEU A 668 18.89 32.27 23.95
N THR A 669 19.68 33.34 23.94
CA THR A 669 19.41 34.52 23.10
C THR A 669 20.54 34.68 22.10
N ALA A 670 20.23 34.87 20.81
CA ALA A 670 21.24 35.08 19.78
C ALA A 670 22.20 36.22 20.17
N SER A 671 23.50 35.91 20.20
CA SER A 671 24.55 36.87 20.45
C SER A 671 25.13 37.38 19.12
N GLN A 672 25.79 38.54 19.16
CA GLN A 672 26.59 39.05 18.07
C GLN A 672 28.04 39.03 18.56
N GLY A 673 28.91 38.30 17.86
CA GLY A 673 30.27 38.05 18.32
C GLY A 673 31.07 37.25 17.31
N ALA A 674 32.36 37.11 17.58
CA ALA A 674 33.22 36.19 16.84
C ALA A 674 32.89 34.75 17.26
N CYS A 675 32.82 33.86 16.29
CA CYS A 675 32.72 32.43 16.49
C CYS A 675 33.70 31.75 15.54
N ASP A 676 33.70 30.43 15.54
CA ASP A 676 34.52 29.61 14.64
C ASP A 676 33.65 28.39 14.28
N ASP A 677 33.33 28.24 12.99
CA ASP A 677 32.54 27.12 12.47
C ASP A 677 33.38 25.89 12.12
N GLY A 678 34.70 25.97 12.36
CA GLY A 678 35.66 24.92 12.06
C GLY A 678 36.20 24.95 10.63
N SER A 679 35.88 25.98 9.85
CA SER A 679 36.46 26.24 8.53
C SER A 679 37.35 27.48 8.60
N TYR A 680 38.61 27.34 8.21
CA TYR A 680 39.63 28.37 8.28
C TYR A 680 39.59 29.34 7.08
N CYS A 681 39.30 28.87 5.86
CA CYS A 681 39.48 29.65 4.62
C CYS A 681 38.29 30.48 4.20
N ASN A 682 37.14 30.34 4.85
CA ASN A 682 36.01 31.23 4.67
C ASN A 682 36.19 32.57 5.44
N GLY A 683 37.17 32.66 6.35
CA GLY A 683 37.52 33.86 7.10
C GLY A 683 37.10 33.82 8.57
N ALA A 684 37.25 34.94 9.28
CA ALA A 684 36.76 35.02 10.65
C ALA A 684 35.23 34.91 10.68
N ASP A 685 34.70 33.94 11.40
CA ASP A 685 33.26 33.75 11.53
C ASP A 685 32.64 34.72 12.54
N THR A 686 31.44 35.13 12.22
CA THR A 686 30.60 35.97 13.06
C THR A 686 29.21 35.37 13.20
N CYS A 687 28.67 35.53 14.40
CA CYS A 687 27.36 35.02 14.74
C CYS A 687 26.24 35.79 14.06
N ALA A 688 25.34 35.07 13.37
CA ALA A 688 24.13 35.62 12.79
C ALA A 688 22.90 34.79 13.22
N LEU A 689 21.93 35.43 13.88
CA LEU A 689 20.67 34.81 14.33
C LEU A 689 20.84 33.53 15.18
N GLY A 690 21.93 33.43 15.95
CA GLY A 690 22.18 32.27 16.82
C GLY A 690 22.93 31.13 16.14
N VAL A 691 23.40 31.33 14.90
CA VAL A 691 24.19 30.36 14.15
C VAL A 691 25.54 30.99 13.79
N CYS A 692 26.62 30.21 13.92
CA CYS A 692 27.93 30.57 13.40
C CYS A 692 27.97 30.22 11.90
N GLY A 693 28.22 31.20 11.03
CA GLY A 693 28.21 30.96 9.58
C GLY A 693 28.23 32.23 8.71
N ASN A 694 28.47 33.40 9.30
CA ASN A 694 28.68 34.64 8.56
C ASN A 694 30.17 34.97 8.59
N HIS A 695 30.87 34.78 7.48
CA HIS A 695 32.34 34.77 7.44
C HIS A 695 32.91 35.93 6.61
N ALA A 696 34.06 36.46 7.01
CA ALA A 696 34.65 37.69 6.45
C ALA A 696 35.49 37.50 5.17
N GLY A 697 35.43 36.33 4.51
CA GLY A 697 36.21 35.99 3.33
C GLY A 697 37.65 35.55 3.66
N ASN A 698 38.36 35.03 2.67
CA ASN A 698 39.68 34.38 2.82
C ASN A 698 40.67 35.18 3.70
N PRO A 699 41.19 34.60 4.80
CA PRO A 699 42.08 35.29 5.74
C PRO A 699 43.51 35.51 5.20
N CYS A 700 43.90 34.88 4.10
CA CYS A 700 45.27 34.88 3.55
C CYS A 700 45.60 36.11 2.66
N VAL A 701 44.98 37.26 2.92
CA VAL A 701 45.13 38.46 2.08
C VAL A 701 46.53 39.06 2.25
N GLY A 702 47.37 38.89 1.21
CA GLY A 702 48.71 39.50 1.12
C GLY A 702 49.89 38.52 1.02
N ALA A 703 49.68 37.22 1.25
CA ALA A 703 50.67 36.17 1.05
C ALA A 703 50.12 35.11 0.09
N GLY A 704 50.24 35.35 -1.22
CA GLY A 704 49.94 34.34 -2.25
C GLY A 704 48.47 33.95 -2.45
N ASN A 705 47.51 34.48 -1.67
CA ASN A 705 46.07 34.22 -1.75
C ASN A 705 45.63 32.75 -1.59
N CYS A 706 46.50 31.87 -1.11
CA CYS A 706 46.20 30.44 -0.98
C CYS A 706 45.98 30.07 0.48
N CYS A 707 44.92 29.32 0.71
CA CYS A 707 44.44 28.98 2.03
C CYS A 707 44.16 27.48 2.08
N ASP A 708 44.80 26.79 3.02
CA ASP A 708 44.66 25.35 3.25
C ASP A 708 43.75 25.10 4.45
N GLU A 709 42.54 24.61 4.18
CA GLU A 709 41.52 24.26 5.17
C GLU A 709 41.90 23.05 6.04
N VAL A 710 42.72 22.14 5.51
CA VAL A 710 43.11 20.93 6.27
C VAL A 710 44.24 21.24 7.23
N GLY A 711 45.07 22.23 6.89
CA GLY A 711 46.24 22.63 7.66
C GLY A 711 46.07 23.88 8.52
N ASP A 712 44.92 24.57 8.46
CA ASP A 712 44.69 25.90 9.07
C ASP A 712 45.82 26.91 8.80
N THR A 713 46.35 26.92 7.58
CA THR A 713 47.53 27.74 7.25
C THR A 713 47.38 28.49 5.92
N CYS A 714 48.11 29.60 5.81
CA CYS A 714 48.34 30.33 4.56
C CYS A 714 49.73 29.97 4.00
N PRO A 715 49.86 28.89 3.21
CA PRO A 715 51.15 28.49 2.65
C PRO A 715 51.69 29.53 1.67
N ALA A 716 53.01 29.71 1.64
CA ALA A 716 53.67 30.67 0.74
C ALA A 716 53.60 30.29 -0.75
N THR A 717 53.25 29.04 -1.06
CA THR A 717 53.14 28.49 -2.42
C THR A 717 51.95 27.54 -2.50
N CYS A 718 51.02 27.82 -3.41
CA CYS A 718 49.81 27.05 -3.67
C CYS A 718 50.13 25.69 -4.31
N SER A 719 49.35 24.65 -3.98
CA SER A 719 49.40 23.40 -4.73
C SER A 719 48.76 23.63 -6.09
N THR A 720 49.24 22.98 -7.14
CA THR A 720 48.90 23.30 -8.54
C THR A 720 47.49 22.86 -8.98
N THR A 721 46.51 22.78 -8.07
CA THR A 721 45.14 22.37 -8.37
C THR A 721 44.24 23.58 -8.70
N PRO A 722 43.32 23.48 -9.68
CA PRO A 722 42.66 24.65 -10.27
C PRO A 722 41.68 25.45 -9.38
N CYS A 723 41.30 24.89 -8.23
CA CYS A 723 40.40 25.49 -7.24
C CYS A 723 41.09 25.92 -5.93
N ASP A 724 42.43 25.87 -5.87
CA ASP A 724 43.18 26.36 -4.71
C ASP A 724 43.03 27.89 -4.60
N GLY A 725 42.60 28.37 -3.43
CA GLY A 725 42.35 29.80 -3.14
C GLY A 725 41.08 30.41 -3.76
N LYS A 726 40.14 29.60 -4.25
CA LYS A 726 38.85 30.03 -4.85
C LYS A 726 37.65 29.56 -4.03
N ASN A 727 36.52 30.29 -4.10
CA ASN A 727 35.27 29.91 -3.45
C ASN A 727 34.46 28.91 -4.29
N GLU A 728 33.44 28.29 -3.68
CA GLU A 728 32.45 27.51 -4.43
C GLU A 728 31.76 28.38 -5.50
N ASN A 729 31.61 27.84 -6.70
CA ASN A 729 31.13 28.52 -7.92
C ASN A 729 32.09 29.49 -8.60
N ASP A 730 33.28 29.75 -8.05
CA ASP A 730 34.28 30.54 -8.76
C ASP A 730 34.74 29.80 -10.03
N PRO A 731 35.01 30.55 -11.11
CA PRO A 731 35.46 29.96 -12.36
C PRO A 731 36.82 29.31 -12.18
N CYS A 732 36.93 28.08 -12.65
CA CYS A 732 38.16 27.34 -12.70
C CYS A 732 38.31 26.71 -14.09
N ASP A 733 39.43 26.02 -14.31
CA ASP A 733 39.70 25.30 -15.54
C ASP A 733 40.27 23.96 -15.08
N ASP A 734 39.52 22.87 -15.28
CA ASP A 734 39.95 21.53 -14.83
C ASP A 734 41.08 20.96 -15.72
N GLY A 735 41.52 21.73 -16.72
CA GLY A 735 42.55 21.37 -17.67
C GLY A 735 42.05 20.42 -18.77
N SER A 736 40.77 20.05 -18.74
CA SER A 736 40.13 19.25 -19.78
C SER A 736 39.57 20.15 -20.87
N ALA A 737 39.95 19.87 -22.11
CA ALA A 737 39.41 20.59 -23.26
C ALA A 737 38.04 20.04 -23.70
N CYS A 738 37.54 18.98 -23.05
CA CYS A 738 36.26 18.32 -23.31
C CYS A 738 35.09 18.89 -22.45
N THR A 739 35.41 19.74 -21.49
CA THR A 739 34.49 20.43 -20.58
C THR A 739 34.48 21.94 -20.87
N SER A 740 33.42 22.64 -20.48
CA SER A 740 33.39 24.12 -20.52
C SER A 740 32.57 24.68 -19.39
N GLY A 741 32.92 25.91 -18.99
CA GLY A 741 32.20 26.62 -17.93
C GLY A 741 32.52 26.11 -16.53
N ASP A 742 33.74 25.61 -16.32
CA ASP A 742 34.12 24.88 -15.11
C ASP A 742 34.07 25.77 -13.86
N LYS A 743 33.58 25.18 -12.77
CA LYS A 743 33.41 25.83 -11.49
C LYS A 743 33.91 24.95 -10.35
N CYS A 744 34.34 25.59 -9.28
CA CYS A 744 34.72 24.91 -8.06
C CYS A 744 33.46 24.41 -7.34
N VAL A 745 33.40 23.10 -7.05
CA VAL A 745 32.29 22.42 -6.36
C VAL A 745 32.78 21.71 -5.11
N SER A 746 31.94 21.68 -4.06
CA SER A 746 32.26 21.02 -2.80
C SER A 746 32.38 19.49 -2.93
N SER A 747 33.39 18.93 -2.26
CA SER A 747 33.67 17.49 -2.17
C SER A 747 34.31 17.17 -0.81
N PRO A 748 34.17 15.94 -0.28
CA PRO A 748 34.81 15.54 0.97
C PRO A 748 36.35 15.70 1.02
N ALA A 749 37.00 15.94 -0.12
CA ALA A 749 38.44 16.18 -0.25
C ALA A 749 38.81 17.66 -0.55
N GLY A 750 37.89 18.61 -0.32
CA GLY A 750 38.05 20.04 -0.65
C GLY A 750 37.39 20.43 -1.97
N LEU A 751 37.44 21.72 -2.35
CA LEU A 751 36.85 22.23 -3.59
C LEU A 751 37.54 21.63 -4.83
N GLN A 752 36.78 21.00 -5.72
CA GLN A 752 37.26 20.39 -6.96
C GLN A 752 36.72 21.16 -8.17
N CYS A 753 37.52 21.31 -9.23
CA CYS A 753 37.06 21.95 -10.46
C CYS A 753 36.26 20.95 -11.31
N ARG A 754 35.03 21.29 -11.68
CA ARG A 754 34.21 20.49 -12.61
C ARG A 754 33.54 21.37 -13.65
N GLY A 755 33.64 20.97 -14.91
CA GLY A 755 32.88 21.54 -16.01
C GLY A 755 31.75 20.68 -16.55
N GLU A 756 30.91 21.31 -17.37
CA GLU A 756 29.86 20.64 -18.14
C GLU A 756 30.43 20.18 -19.50
N PRO A 757 30.02 19.03 -20.06
CA PRO A 757 30.55 18.51 -21.32
C PRO A 757 30.31 19.50 -22.48
N SER A 758 31.35 19.88 -23.22
CA SER A 758 31.28 20.98 -24.19
C SER A 758 31.44 20.57 -25.66
N ILE A 759 31.86 19.33 -25.95
CA ILE A 759 32.08 18.83 -27.31
C ILE A 759 31.05 17.74 -27.65
N SER A 760 30.21 17.98 -28.67
CA SER A 760 29.36 16.93 -29.25
C SER A 760 30.10 16.21 -30.39
N CYS A 761 30.61 15.01 -30.11
CA CYS A 761 31.23 14.15 -31.12
C CYS A 761 30.13 13.43 -31.94
N ASN A 762 29.37 14.16 -32.76
CA ASN A 762 28.36 13.57 -33.65
C ASN A 762 28.92 13.39 -35.07
N GLN A 763 29.15 12.14 -35.46
CA GLN A 763 29.05 11.76 -36.87
C GLN A 763 27.91 10.74 -37.02
N THR A 764 27.09 11.01 -38.02
CA THR A 764 25.91 10.25 -38.40
C THR A 764 26.29 8.84 -38.87
N GLY A 765 25.81 7.81 -38.16
CA GLY A 765 25.55 6.50 -38.76
C GLY A 765 26.36 5.28 -38.30
N VAL A 766 26.84 5.19 -37.05
CA VAL A 766 27.38 3.91 -36.52
C VAL A 766 27.16 3.77 -35.01
N CYS A 767 26.84 2.56 -34.53
CA CYS A 767 26.72 2.21 -33.11
C CYS A 767 28.09 2.19 -32.40
N SER A 768 28.56 3.36 -31.96
CA SER A 768 29.66 3.50 -31.01
C SER A 768 29.49 4.79 -30.18
N SER A 769 29.64 4.70 -28.85
CA SER A 769 29.67 5.88 -27.99
C SER A 769 31.01 6.61 -28.18
N ASN A 770 31.00 7.75 -28.88
CA ASN A 770 32.19 8.60 -28.98
C ASN A 770 32.48 9.26 -27.62
N LEU A 771 33.63 8.96 -27.03
CA LEU A 771 34.11 9.65 -25.83
C LEU A 771 35.14 10.73 -26.26
N CYS A 772 34.94 11.96 -25.81
CA CYS A 772 35.99 12.99 -25.89
C CYS A 772 37.06 12.64 -24.84
N VAL A 773 38.32 12.51 -25.27
CA VAL A 773 39.45 12.27 -24.37
C VAL A 773 40.53 13.32 -24.58
N ASP A 774 41.15 13.77 -23.50
CA ASP A 774 42.32 14.64 -23.56
C ASP A 774 43.57 13.82 -23.91
N SER A 775 44.18 14.16 -25.05
CA SER A 775 45.43 13.57 -25.53
C SER A 775 46.57 14.59 -25.48
N GLN A 776 47.83 14.14 -25.46
CA GLN A 776 49.03 15.00 -25.46
C GLN A 776 49.12 15.93 -26.68
N SER A 777 48.28 15.74 -27.70
CA SER A 777 48.16 16.56 -28.90
C SER A 777 46.90 17.43 -28.98
N GLY A 778 46.05 17.48 -27.94
CA GLY A 778 44.77 18.21 -27.88
C GLY A 778 43.54 17.29 -27.73
N PRO A 779 42.30 17.83 -27.59
CA PRO A 779 41.09 17.01 -27.43
C PRO A 779 40.83 16.17 -28.70
N GLN A 780 40.61 14.87 -28.53
CA GLN A 780 40.29 13.96 -29.63
C GLN A 780 39.03 13.16 -29.31
N CYS A 781 38.12 13.03 -30.30
CA CYS A 781 37.08 12.01 -30.24
C CYS A 781 37.74 10.67 -30.60
N VAL A 782 37.66 9.67 -29.71
CA VAL A 782 38.20 8.33 -29.94
C VAL A 782 37.09 7.29 -30.03
N GLU A 783 37.21 6.37 -30.98
CA GLU A 783 36.31 5.24 -31.14
C GLU A 783 36.79 4.07 -30.25
N GLN A 784 35.87 3.49 -29.47
CA GLN A 784 36.15 2.30 -28.67
C GLN A 784 35.65 1.06 -29.43
N SER A 785 36.57 0.23 -29.93
CA SER A 785 36.23 -0.95 -30.73
C SER A 785 35.90 -2.17 -29.86
N SER A 786 34.65 -2.62 -29.87
CA SER A 786 34.27 -4.00 -29.52
C SER A 786 33.61 -4.66 -30.73
N GLY A 787 34.26 -5.67 -31.30
CA GLY A 787 33.71 -6.72 -32.18
C GLY A 787 32.58 -6.39 -33.17
N ALA A 788 32.96 -6.29 -34.46
CA ALA A 788 32.14 -6.46 -35.67
C ALA A 788 30.60 -6.54 -35.55
N CYS A 789 29.90 -5.44 -35.82
CA CYS A 789 28.52 -5.49 -36.31
C CYS A 789 28.50 -5.93 -37.80
N PRO A 790 27.53 -6.76 -38.22
CA PRO A 790 27.11 -6.83 -39.61
C PRO A 790 26.58 -5.45 -40.07
N PRO A 791 26.73 -5.06 -41.35
CA PRO A 791 26.49 -3.70 -41.82
C PRO A 791 25.03 -3.21 -41.77
N ASP A 792 24.08 -4.04 -41.36
CA ASP A 792 22.65 -3.76 -41.52
C ASP A 792 21.88 -3.72 -40.16
N CYS A 793 22.56 -4.00 -39.04
CA CYS A 793 21.93 -3.98 -37.72
C CYS A 793 21.75 -2.55 -37.17
N GLY A 794 20.53 -2.19 -36.78
CA GLY A 794 20.16 -0.89 -36.18
C GLY A 794 19.42 0.07 -37.11
N ASP A 795 18.90 -0.40 -38.25
CA ASP A 795 18.26 0.44 -39.28
C ASP A 795 16.74 0.60 -39.10
N GLY A 796 16.17 -0.23 -38.23
CA GLY A 796 14.77 -0.21 -37.82
C GLY A 796 13.86 -1.12 -38.65
N ASN A 797 14.41 -2.06 -39.44
CA ASN A 797 13.67 -3.05 -40.21
C ASN A 797 14.27 -4.45 -40.02
N LEU A 798 13.45 -5.48 -39.78
CA LEU A 798 13.94 -6.85 -39.63
C LEU A 798 14.43 -7.47 -40.97
N ASP A 799 15.75 -7.55 -41.18
CA ASP A 799 16.36 -8.05 -42.42
C ASP A 799 16.65 -9.58 -42.44
N PRO A 800 16.85 -10.20 -43.63
CA PRO A 800 17.10 -11.64 -43.76
C PRO A 800 18.39 -12.11 -43.08
N GLY A 801 18.27 -12.62 -41.86
CA GLY A 801 19.40 -13.09 -41.03
C GLY A 801 19.35 -12.58 -39.59
N GLU A 802 18.50 -11.60 -39.31
CA GLU A 802 18.32 -10.97 -38.02
C GLU A 802 17.17 -11.61 -37.23
N GLN A 803 17.27 -11.58 -35.90
CA GLN A 803 16.22 -12.03 -34.99
C GLN A 803 15.39 -10.84 -34.46
N CYS A 804 15.97 -9.65 -34.42
CA CYS A 804 15.40 -8.38 -33.97
C CYS A 804 16.19 -7.23 -34.59
N ASP A 805 15.58 -6.06 -34.81
CA ASP A 805 16.31 -4.84 -35.22
C ASP A 805 15.63 -3.54 -34.75
N GLY A 806 16.30 -2.79 -33.87
CA GLY A 806 15.89 -1.44 -33.47
C GLY A 806 14.45 -1.36 -32.97
N THR A 807 13.56 -0.76 -33.77
CA THR A 807 12.12 -0.64 -33.48
C THR A 807 11.28 -1.86 -33.87
N ASP A 808 11.88 -2.81 -34.59
CA ASP A 808 11.30 -4.07 -35.05
C ASP A 808 11.88 -5.24 -34.20
N ASP A 809 11.63 -5.19 -32.89
CA ASP A 809 12.19 -6.10 -31.87
C ASP A 809 11.19 -7.17 -31.36
N VAL A 810 10.19 -7.51 -32.18
CA VAL A 810 9.05 -8.38 -31.81
C VAL A 810 9.46 -9.74 -31.22
N ALA A 811 10.64 -10.27 -31.58
CA ALA A 811 11.14 -11.53 -31.04
C ALA A 811 11.73 -11.43 -29.62
N CYS A 812 12.30 -10.27 -29.25
CA CYS A 812 12.86 -9.99 -27.93
C CYS A 812 12.78 -8.49 -27.61
N PRO A 813 11.59 -8.00 -27.19
CA PRO A 813 11.33 -6.57 -27.03
C PRO A 813 12.23 -5.93 -25.97
N GLY A 814 13.02 -4.94 -26.37
CA GLY A 814 14.00 -4.25 -25.52
C GLY A 814 15.30 -5.03 -25.23
N GLU A 815 15.43 -6.25 -25.73
CA GLU A 815 16.52 -7.17 -25.40
C GLU A 815 17.34 -7.58 -26.64
N CYS A 816 17.23 -6.83 -27.74
CA CYS A 816 17.99 -7.09 -28.96
C CYS A 816 19.48 -6.81 -28.76
N GLN A 817 20.34 -7.81 -29.02
CA GLN A 817 21.78 -7.66 -28.88
C GLN A 817 22.39 -6.88 -30.06
N PRO A 818 23.60 -6.29 -29.89
CA PRO A 818 24.27 -5.50 -30.94
C PRO A 818 24.63 -6.25 -32.23
N ASP A 819 24.48 -7.57 -32.27
CA ASP A 819 24.65 -8.42 -33.46
C ASP A 819 23.32 -8.80 -34.12
N CYS A 820 22.21 -8.14 -33.74
CA CYS A 820 20.84 -8.41 -34.19
C CYS A 820 20.37 -9.85 -33.90
N GLY A 821 20.98 -10.48 -32.89
CA GLY A 821 20.49 -11.69 -32.24
C GLY A 821 19.70 -11.36 -30.96
N CYS A 822 18.82 -12.25 -30.55
CA CYS A 822 18.33 -12.26 -29.18
C CYS A 822 19.35 -12.97 -28.29
N PRO A 823 19.51 -12.60 -27.01
CA PRO A 823 20.36 -13.33 -26.08
C PRO A 823 19.94 -14.81 -26.06
N PRO A 824 20.89 -15.77 -25.97
CA PRO A 824 20.53 -17.17 -25.82
C PRO A 824 19.62 -17.30 -24.58
N PRO A 825 18.54 -18.08 -24.64
CA PRO A 825 17.65 -18.23 -23.51
C PRO A 825 18.49 -18.75 -22.33
N GLN A 826 18.71 -17.89 -21.34
CA GLN A 826 19.22 -18.35 -20.07
C GLN A 826 18.08 -19.15 -19.45
N HIS A 827 18.27 -20.46 -19.43
CA HIS A 827 17.37 -21.41 -18.81
C HIS A 827 17.16 -21.03 -17.35
N ASP A 828 15.89 -20.94 -16.96
CA ASP A 828 15.49 -20.69 -15.59
C ASP A 828 15.86 -21.89 -14.70
N ASP A 829 15.90 -21.69 -13.39
CA ASP A 829 16.16 -22.80 -12.46
C ASP A 829 15.13 -23.93 -12.68
N GLY A 830 15.64 -25.15 -12.96
CA GLY A 830 14.85 -26.36 -13.24
C GLY A 830 14.86 -26.79 -14.71
N ASP A 831 15.28 -25.93 -15.63
CA ASP A 831 15.41 -26.27 -17.06
C ASP A 831 16.64 -27.15 -17.33
N PRO A 832 16.62 -28.00 -18.38
CA PRO A 832 17.74 -28.87 -18.71
C PRO A 832 18.97 -28.08 -19.20
N CYS A 833 20.14 -28.44 -18.70
CA CYS A 833 21.41 -27.82 -19.09
C CYS A 833 22.52 -28.85 -19.30
N SER A 834 23.49 -28.46 -20.10
CA SER A 834 24.73 -29.19 -20.36
C SER A 834 25.99 -28.36 -20.08
N ASP A 835 25.84 -27.03 -19.97
CA ASP A 835 26.90 -26.08 -19.64
C ASP A 835 26.38 -25.01 -18.66
N PRO A 836 27.16 -24.58 -17.65
CA PRO A 836 26.75 -23.57 -16.68
C PRO A 836 26.37 -22.22 -17.29
N ALA A 837 26.90 -21.85 -18.46
CA ALA A 837 26.56 -20.62 -19.17
C ALA A 837 25.14 -20.63 -19.76
N GLN A 838 24.49 -21.79 -19.81
CA GLN A 838 23.11 -21.92 -20.27
C GLN A 838 22.09 -21.52 -19.19
N CYS A 839 22.50 -21.42 -17.93
CA CYS A 839 21.62 -21.15 -16.79
C CYS A 839 21.70 -19.71 -16.35
N ALA A 840 20.57 -19.08 -16.03
CA ALA A 840 20.53 -17.71 -15.50
C ALA A 840 21.35 -17.57 -14.21
N SER A 841 21.33 -18.62 -13.40
CA SER A 841 22.13 -18.72 -12.17
C SER A 841 23.63 -18.93 -12.38
N GLY A 842 24.05 -19.29 -13.61
CA GLY A 842 25.42 -19.70 -13.91
C GLY A 842 25.82 -21.06 -13.34
N PHE A 843 24.87 -21.86 -12.82
CA PHE A 843 25.14 -23.18 -12.25
C PHE A 843 24.33 -24.27 -12.97
N CYS A 844 25.03 -25.16 -13.66
CA CYS A 844 24.46 -26.38 -14.23
C CYS A 844 24.89 -27.59 -13.40
N ALA A 845 23.95 -28.26 -12.72
CA ALA A 845 24.22 -29.41 -11.86
C ALA A 845 23.19 -30.52 -12.13
N ASP A 846 23.64 -31.78 -12.18
CA ASP A 846 22.80 -32.95 -12.50
C ASP A 846 21.98 -32.85 -13.81
N GLY A 847 22.44 -32.01 -14.75
CA GLY A 847 21.78 -31.79 -16.04
C GLY A 847 20.62 -30.81 -16.02
N VAL A 848 20.44 -30.06 -14.93
CA VAL A 848 19.44 -28.99 -14.78
C VAL A 848 20.03 -27.71 -14.19
N CYS A 849 19.46 -26.56 -14.57
CA CYS A 849 19.89 -25.25 -14.10
C CYS A 849 19.51 -25.07 -12.64
N CYS A 850 20.49 -24.67 -11.82
CA CYS A 850 20.40 -24.75 -10.37
C CYS A 850 20.55 -23.38 -9.74
N ASN A 851 19.75 -23.06 -8.72
CA ASN A 851 19.78 -21.75 -8.06
C ASN A 851 21.12 -21.42 -7.36
N SER A 852 21.97 -22.42 -7.13
CA SER A 852 23.27 -22.30 -6.46
C SER A 852 24.21 -23.47 -6.81
N SER A 853 25.50 -23.37 -6.47
CA SER A 853 26.48 -24.44 -6.72
C SER A 853 26.27 -25.66 -5.80
N CYS A 854 25.95 -26.82 -6.37
CA CYS A 854 25.89 -28.10 -5.64
C CYS A 854 27.27 -28.75 -5.42
N GLY A 855 28.09 -28.18 -4.53
CA GLY A 855 29.44 -28.66 -4.23
C GLY A 855 29.55 -29.73 -3.13
N GLY A 856 28.47 -30.03 -2.41
CA GLY A 856 28.46 -31.00 -1.31
C GLY A 856 28.42 -32.46 -1.78
N LEU A 857 29.02 -33.38 -1.01
CA LEU A 857 29.13 -34.82 -1.32
C LEU A 857 27.79 -35.57 -1.52
N ARG A 858 26.63 -34.93 -1.27
CA ARG A 858 25.28 -35.51 -1.34
C ARG A 858 24.20 -34.54 -1.83
N GLN A 859 24.58 -33.43 -2.44
CA GLN A 859 23.65 -32.45 -2.99
C GLN A 859 23.24 -32.85 -4.40
N GLN A 860 21.96 -32.67 -4.74
CA GLN A 860 21.43 -32.85 -6.09
C GLN A 860 20.52 -31.69 -6.49
N CYS A 861 20.43 -31.44 -7.79
CA CYS A 861 19.56 -30.42 -8.38
C CYS A 861 18.38 -30.99 -9.19
N ASP A 862 18.43 -32.28 -9.53
CA ASP A 862 17.43 -33.00 -10.32
C ASP A 862 16.37 -33.72 -9.46
N VAL A 863 16.12 -33.21 -8.25
CA VAL A 863 15.18 -33.85 -7.31
C VAL A 863 13.74 -33.59 -7.77
N ALA A 864 12.99 -34.65 -8.06
CA ALA A 864 11.61 -34.54 -8.55
C ALA A 864 10.70 -33.72 -7.61
N GLY A 865 10.13 -32.63 -8.12
CA GLY A 865 9.32 -31.64 -7.37
C GLY A 865 10.13 -30.53 -6.70
N GLN A 866 11.45 -30.51 -6.87
CA GLN A 866 12.40 -29.47 -6.44
C GLN A 866 13.48 -29.23 -7.50
N GLU A 867 13.17 -29.52 -8.77
CA GLU A 867 14.10 -29.31 -9.89
C GLU A 867 14.56 -27.85 -9.89
N GLY A 868 15.87 -27.65 -9.97
CA GLY A 868 16.49 -26.33 -9.96
C GLY A 868 16.85 -25.76 -8.60
N THR A 869 16.53 -26.45 -7.50
CA THR A 869 17.00 -26.07 -6.17
C THR A 869 18.03 -27.07 -5.65
N CYS A 870 19.22 -26.59 -5.32
CA CYS A 870 20.26 -27.44 -4.76
C CYS A 870 19.89 -27.95 -3.35
N THR A 871 19.60 -29.24 -3.20
CA THR A 871 19.17 -29.82 -1.91
C THR A 871 19.92 -31.09 -1.53
N ASP A 872 20.02 -31.37 -0.23
CA ASP A 872 20.61 -32.60 0.28
C ASP A 872 19.67 -33.79 0.10
N ARG A 873 20.17 -34.86 -0.52
CA ARG A 873 19.41 -36.09 -0.75
C ARG A 873 19.05 -36.77 0.58
N THR A 874 17.83 -36.58 1.06
CA THR A 874 17.29 -37.37 2.16
C THR A 874 16.83 -38.74 1.65
N VAL A 875 17.31 -39.81 2.27
CA VAL A 875 16.89 -41.17 1.94
C VAL A 875 15.47 -41.35 2.48
N ILE A 876 14.45 -41.13 1.66
CA ILE A 876 13.08 -41.49 2.01
C ILE A 876 13.00 -43.01 2.03
N ALA A 877 12.74 -43.59 3.21
CA ALA A 877 12.41 -45.00 3.34
C ALA A 877 11.18 -45.31 2.45
N PRO A 878 11.18 -46.39 1.66
CA PRO A 878 10.10 -46.65 0.72
C PRO A 878 8.77 -46.78 1.46
N ALA A 879 7.77 -45.99 1.04
CA ALA A 879 6.40 -46.13 1.50
C ALA A 879 5.93 -47.58 1.23
N ALA A 880 5.62 -48.29 2.30
CA ALA A 880 5.11 -49.65 2.22
C ALA A 880 3.77 -49.64 1.46
N SER A 881 3.68 -50.42 0.39
CA SER A 881 2.43 -50.56 -0.38
C SER A 881 1.29 -51.06 0.51
N PRO A 882 0.01 -50.85 0.13
CA PRO A 882 -1.15 -51.37 0.87
C PRO A 882 -1.07 -52.88 1.13
N ALA A 883 -0.40 -53.64 0.25
CA ALA A 883 -0.15 -55.06 0.42
C ALA A 883 0.85 -55.35 1.56
N ALA A 884 1.90 -54.54 1.71
CA ALA A 884 2.87 -54.68 2.79
C ALA A 884 2.26 -54.31 4.16
N LEU A 885 1.32 -53.35 4.19
CA LEU A 885 0.56 -53.01 5.40
C LEU A 885 -0.35 -54.18 5.84
N LEU A 886 -1.02 -54.85 4.89
CA LEU A 886 -1.85 -56.04 5.17
C LEU A 886 -1.00 -57.22 5.69
N VAL A 887 0.20 -57.42 5.16
CA VAL A 887 1.12 -58.46 5.66
C VAL A 887 1.61 -58.12 7.06
N ALA A 888 1.94 -56.85 7.35
CA ALA A 888 2.36 -56.42 8.69
C ALA A 888 1.23 -56.57 9.73
N VAL A 889 -0.03 -56.27 9.36
CA VAL A 889 -1.20 -56.49 10.22
C VAL A 889 -1.46 -57.99 10.45
N ALA A 890 -1.32 -58.83 9.42
CA ALA A 890 -1.45 -60.28 9.57
C ALA A 890 -0.35 -60.88 10.46
N VAL A 891 0.90 -60.41 10.35
CA VAL A 891 2.02 -60.86 11.17
C VAL A 891 1.87 -60.41 12.64
N THR A 892 1.39 -59.19 12.88
CA THR A 892 1.12 -58.69 14.24
C THR A 892 -0.07 -59.39 14.90
N LEU A 893 -1.11 -59.76 14.15
CA LEU A 893 -2.21 -60.61 14.65
C LEU A 893 -1.73 -62.03 14.96
N LEU A 894 -0.88 -62.64 14.12
CA LEU A 894 -0.30 -63.97 14.36
C LEU A 894 0.65 -63.98 15.58
N LEU A 895 1.42 -62.91 15.80
CA LEU A 895 2.25 -62.75 17.00
C LEU A 895 1.41 -62.46 18.26
N GLY A 896 0.29 -61.73 18.12
CA GLY A 896 -0.69 -61.50 19.18
C GLY A 896 -1.38 -62.78 19.66
N VAL A 897 -1.76 -63.68 18.73
CA VAL A 897 -2.36 -64.99 19.06
C VAL A 897 -1.34 -65.92 19.74
N ARG A 898 -0.06 -65.85 19.37
CA ARG A 898 1.02 -66.57 20.09
C ARG A 898 1.23 -66.04 21.52
N ARG A 899 1.09 -64.73 21.75
CA ARG A 899 1.22 -64.12 23.09
C ARG A 899 -0.01 -64.35 23.97
N TRP A 900 -1.21 -64.49 23.39
CA TRP A 900 -2.45 -64.82 24.11
C TRP A 900 -2.50 -66.29 24.56
N ARG A 901 -2.05 -67.24 23.72
CA ARG A 901 -1.93 -68.66 24.12
C ARG A 901 -0.88 -68.93 25.20
N ALA A 902 0.10 -68.04 25.39
CA ALA A 902 1.11 -68.16 26.44
C ALA A 902 0.66 -67.64 27.83
N ARG A 903 -0.45 -66.88 27.91
CA ARG A 903 -0.93 -66.24 29.15
C ARG A 903 -2.14 -66.91 29.82
N HIS A 904 -2.73 -67.93 29.21
CA HIS A 904 -3.83 -68.71 29.81
C HIS A 904 -3.56 -70.22 29.75
N PRO A 905 -2.86 -70.80 30.75
CA PRO A 905 -2.83 -72.25 30.92
C PRO A 905 -4.24 -72.72 31.32
N VAL A 906 -4.82 -73.60 30.49
CA VAL A 906 -6.07 -74.31 30.77
C VAL A 906 -5.85 -75.19 32.01
N GLY A 907 -6.43 -74.79 33.13
CA GLY A 907 -6.52 -75.60 34.34
C GLY A 907 -7.38 -76.83 34.08
N SER A 908 -6.76 -78.00 34.21
CA SER A 908 -7.44 -79.30 34.22
C SER A 908 -8.26 -79.43 35.52
N ALA A 909 -9.58 -79.46 35.40
CA ALA A 909 -10.49 -79.81 36.48
C ALA A 909 -10.60 -81.33 36.59
N HIS A 910 -10.12 -81.90 37.69
CA HIS A 910 -10.37 -83.29 38.06
C HIS A 910 -11.63 -83.39 38.96
N HIS A 911 -12.47 -84.36 38.61
CA HIS A 911 -13.70 -84.83 39.24
C HIS A 911 -13.72 -85.02 40.77
N LYS A 912 -14.89 -84.69 41.36
CA LYS A 912 -15.78 -85.48 42.25
C LYS A 912 -16.80 -84.48 42.85
N LYS A 913 -18.12 -84.60 42.75
CA LYS A 913 -19.07 -85.72 42.71
C LYS A 913 -20.32 -85.25 41.98
#